data_AF-A0A9W9W353-F1
#
_entry.id   AF-A0A9W9W353-F1
#
_cell.length_a   1.000
_cell.length_b   1.000
_cell.length_c   1.000
_cell.angle_alpha   90.00
_cell.angle_beta   90.00
_cell.angle_gamma   90.00
#
_symmetry.space_group_name_H-M   'P 1'
#
loop_
_entity.id
_entity.type
_entity.pdbx_description
1 polymer ?
#
loop_
_entity_poly.entity_id
_entity_poly.type
_entity_poly.pdbx_seq_one_letter_code
_entity_poly.pdbx_strand_id
1 'polypeptide(L)'
;MSSMRGLVQFIADLRNARARELEEKRVNKELANIRQKFKGGSLNGYQKKKYVCKLLYVYIQGYDVDFGHLEAVNLISSSKYSEKQIGYLAVTLFLHEEHELLHLVVNSIRKDLLDHNELNNCLALHAVANVGGRELGEALATEVHRLLISPTSKAFVKKKAALTLLRLYRKYPGIVRREWAERIISIMDDPDMGVTLSVTSLVMALAQDMPEEYKGSYVKAAQRLKKIVVDNDIAPDYLYYRVPCPWIQVKLLRLLQYYPPSEDSHVRQIIRESLAQMMASAMETPKNVQQNNAQNAILFEAINLLIHLDSEHNLMLQISSRLGKYIQSRETNVRYLGLDALTHFAARAETLDPIKKHQNIILGSLRDRDISVRRKGLDLLYSMCDTTNAGPIVNELLRYLQTADYAIREEMVLKVAILTEKYATDAQWYIDMTLKLLSLAGDHVNDEVWQRVIQIVTNNEELQAYAAHTLLGYMKNDCHESLVKIGCYVLGEFGHLIADNPGSSPIEQFLALQAKMFTGSDNARAMILSSFVKFVNLFPEIKPQLLQIFRLYSHSPDSELQQRAFEYLSLATLPSDDLIRTVCDEMPPFSERTSILLSRLHQKTAGTTERKTWVVGGKDANADKKEVLMAQTTGLKRSFTTIVNGTRTGTNGTPTPTSATSASGDLAGLDFSSGPALPAPNLASAAHLTPDWDIGFNRLYYTSEGVLFEDAQIQVGLRSEYRGHMGVVKLYISNKSSYPITSLTTTIDNPATPNLKIDTKNLPDSTVNAAAQTQQTLFCAVHGPFSDAPTIRISYLAGALQAYTLQLPVLMHRYMEPSSLSAEDFFKRWRQIGGDALEGQKTFGVTAKNKTATEGFTRRTVEGFGWKILDGVDPNAKNIVGCAVFQFEAGKTGCLMRLEPNYEKSMYRVTVRATQEGVPQALVKQMEQKMSQERLRMDLHMIN
;
A
#
# COMPACT_ATOMS: atom_id res chain seq x y z
N MET A 1 -8.09 51.35 -10.17
CA MET A 1 -6.98 50.77 -9.37
C MET A 1 -5.77 51.68 -9.50
N SER A 2 -5.13 52.13 -8.42
CA SER A 2 -3.90 52.94 -8.56
C SER A 2 -2.73 52.04 -8.96
N SER A 3 -2.13 52.32 -10.12
CA SER A 3 -1.02 51.54 -10.68
C SER A 3 0.18 51.51 -9.73
N MET A 4 0.64 50.31 -9.38
CA MET A 4 1.90 50.13 -8.65
C MET A 4 3.08 50.37 -9.58
N ARG A 5 3.36 51.63 -9.94
CA ARG A 5 4.44 52.01 -10.88
C ARG A 5 5.77 51.32 -10.55
N GLY A 6 6.12 51.20 -9.27
CA GLY A 6 7.35 50.54 -8.83
C GLY A 6 7.39 49.01 -8.98
N LEU A 7 6.24 48.31 -9.10
CA LEU A 7 6.17 46.90 -9.48
C LEU A 7 6.25 46.75 -11.00
N VAL A 8 5.49 47.56 -11.74
CA VAL A 8 5.50 47.60 -13.21
C VAL A 8 6.90 47.87 -13.74
N GLN A 9 7.61 48.86 -13.19
CA GLN A 9 8.99 49.15 -13.56
C GLN A 9 9.93 47.97 -13.29
N PHE A 10 9.79 47.30 -12.13
CA PHE A 10 10.64 46.15 -11.81
C PHE A 10 10.40 44.96 -12.75
N ILE A 11 9.14 44.68 -13.10
CA ILE A 11 8.81 43.67 -14.11
C ILE A 11 9.36 44.07 -15.49
N ALA A 12 9.28 45.35 -15.87
CA ALA A 12 9.85 45.84 -17.12
C ALA A 12 11.39 45.73 -17.14
N ASP A 13 12.08 46.08 -16.03
CA ASP A 13 13.52 45.95 -15.89
C ASP A 13 13.98 44.49 -16.08
N LEU A 14 13.27 43.53 -15.48
CA LEU A 14 13.58 42.10 -15.61
C LEU A 14 13.28 41.57 -17.03
N ARG A 15 12.13 41.92 -17.62
CA ARG A 15 11.79 41.51 -19.00
C ARG A 15 12.70 42.14 -20.07
N ASN A 16 13.36 43.25 -19.76
CA ASN A 16 14.35 43.90 -20.61
C ASN A 16 15.79 43.43 -20.34
N ALA A 17 16.03 42.55 -19.37
CA ALA A 17 17.35 41.98 -19.11
C ALA A 17 17.75 41.05 -20.27
N ARG A 18 18.86 41.37 -20.95
CA ARG A 18 19.35 40.61 -22.11
C ARG A 18 20.15 39.36 -21.75
N ALA A 19 20.43 39.15 -20.47
CA ALA A 19 21.24 38.04 -19.96
C ALA A 19 20.81 37.69 -18.53
N ARG A 20 20.84 36.40 -18.19
CA ARG A 20 20.45 35.88 -16.87
C ARG A 20 21.20 36.52 -15.71
N GLU A 21 22.50 36.79 -15.85
CA GLU A 21 23.27 37.49 -14.82
C GLU A 21 22.74 38.91 -14.52
N LEU A 22 22.25 39.63 -15.54
CA LEU A 22 21.71 40.99 -15.35
C LEU A 22 20.37 40.94 -14.64
N GLU A 23 19.58 39.91 -14.92
CA GLU A 23 18.34 39.59 -14.21
C GLU A 23 18.63 39.26 -12.74
N GLU A 24 19.53 38.30 -12.47
CA GLU A 24 20.00 37.94 -11.12
C GLU A 24 20.55 39.14 -10.34
N LYS A 25 21.41 39.97 -10.96
CA LYS A 25 21.91 41.22 -10.36
C LYS A 25 20.77 42.19 -10.04
N ARG A 26 19.73 42.29 -10.88
CA ARG A 26 18.56 43.16 -10.66
C ARG A 26 17.63 42.63 -9.57
N VAL A 27 17.41 41.30 -9.52
CA VAL A 27 16.66 40.60 -8.48
C VAL A 27 17.35 40.77 -7.12
N ASN A 28 18.63 40.44 -7.01
CA ASN A 28 19.40 40.57 -5.77
C ASN A 28 19.40 42.00 -5.22
N LYS A 29 19.56 43.01 -6.09
CA LYS A 29 19.46 44.43 -5.71
C LYS A 29 18.07 44.80 -5.19
N GLU A 30 17.00 44.25 -5.76
CA GLU A 30 15.64 44.51 -5.29
C GLU A 30 15.33 43.74 -4.00
N LEU A 31 15.76 42.48 -3.85
CA LEU A 31 15.62 41.72 -2.61
C LEU A 31 16.31 42.43 -1.44
N ALA A 32 17.54 42.93 -1.63
CA ALA A 32 18.26 43.72 -0.63
C ALA A 32 17.48 44.99 -0.21
N ASN A 33 16.92 45.73 -1.18
CA ASN A 33 16.05 46.89 -0.94
C ASN A 33 14.80 46.50 -0.13
N ILE A 34 14.14 45.39 -0.47
CA ILE A 34 12.95 44.92 0.26
C ILE A 34 13.32 44.52 1.70
N ARG A 35 14.41 43.76 1.92
CA ARG A 35 14.91 43.42 3.27
C ARG A 35 15.16 44.68 4.10
N GLN A 36 15.80 45.70 3.52
CA GLN A 36 16.04 46.98 4.22
C GLN A 36 14.73 47.71 4.57
N LYS A 37 13.73 47.69 3.68
CA LYS A 37 12.43 48.34 3.93
C LYS A 37 11.59 47.61 4.98
N PHE A 38 11.65 46.28 5.05
CA PHE A 38 10.96 45.50 6.09
C PHE A 38 11.58 45.73 7.48
N LYS A 39 12.92 45.78 7.57
CA LYS A 39 13.63 46.14 8.82
C LYS A 39 13.28 47.54 9.36
N GLY A 40 12.80 48.45 8.51
CA GLY A 40 12.49 49.84 8.87
C GLY A 40 11.19 50.06 9.67
N GLY A 41 10.40 49.02 9.96
CA GLY A 41 9.24 49.05 10.87
C GLY A 41 7.99 49.82 10.43
N SER A 42 8.14 50.98 9.78
CA SER A 42 7.06 51.94 9.49
C SER A 42 6.45 51.76 8.08
N LEU A 43 6.03 50.55 7.71
CA LEU A 43 5.38 50.28 6.42
C LEU A 43 3.85 50.20 6.51
N ASN A 44 3.17 51.02 5.71
CA ASN A 44 1.71 50.95 5.57
C ASN A 44 1.26 49.76 4.70
N GLY A 45 -0.03 49.41 4.76
CA GLY A 45 -0.60 48.26 4.04
C GLY A 45 -0.34 48.27 2.53
N TYR A 46 -0.41 49.44 1.88
CA TYR A 46 -0.09 49.59 0.45
C TYR A 46 1.39 49.32 0.15
N GLN A 47 2.31 49.78 0.99
CA GLN A 47 3.74 49.51 0.86
C GLN A 47 4.04 48.02 1.06
N LYS A 48 3.52 47.40 2.13
CA LYS A 48 3.63 45.95 2.38
C LYS A 48 3.12 45.16 1.18
N LYS A 49 1.91 45.43 0.70
CA LYS A 49 1.31 44.83 -0.49
C LYS A 49 2.23 44.95 -1.72
N LYS A 50 2.71 46.16 -2.02
CA LYS A 50 3.61 46.42 -3.17
C LYS A 50 4.89 45.58 -3.12
N TYR A 51 5.48 45.44 -1.94
CA TYR A 51 6.71 44.66 -1.76
C TYR A 51 6.47 43.15 -1.79
N VAL A 52 5.40 42.65 -1.15
CA VAL A 52 4.99 41.24 -1.24
C VAL A 52 4.65 40.85 -2.69
N CYS A 53 4.03 41.73 -3.49
CA CYS A 53 3.84 41.49 -4.92
C CYS A 53 5.16 41.35 -5.70
N LYS A 54 6.25 42.04 -5.30
CA LYS A 54 7.57 41.84 -5.93
C LYS A 54 8.17 40.50 -5.55
N LEU A 55 8.10 40.11 -4.27
CA LEU A 55 8.57 38.81 -3.80
C LEU A 55 7.82 37.66 -4.49
N LEU A 56 6.50 37.77 -4.62
CA LEU A 56 5.68 36.83 -5.39
C LEU A 56 6.14 36.70 -6.85
N TYR A 57 6.46 37.82 -7.52
CA TYR A 57 6.96 37.78 -8.89
C TYR A 57 8.32 37.10 -8.99
N VAL A 58 9.24 37.42 -8.06
CA VAL A 58 10.58 36.79 -7.97
C VAL A 58 10.48 35.28 -7.77
N TYR A 59 9.62 34.83 -6.85
CA TYR A 59 9.35 33.40 -6.62
C TYR A 59 8.76 32.70 -7.85
N ILE A 60 7.82 33.34 -8.56
CA ILE A 60 7.23 32.80 -9.80
C ILE A 60 8.25 32.71 -10.95
N GLN A 61 9.33 33.51 -10.93
CA GLN A 61 10.47 33.35 -11.86
C GLN A 61 11.44 32.22 -11.45
N GLY A 62 11.23 31.56 -10.30
CA GLY A 62 12.06 30.45 -9.83
C GLY A 62 13.27 30.86 -8.97
N TYR A 63 13.26 32.06 -8.40
CA TYR A 63 14.26 32.48 -7.41
C TYR A 63 13.78 32.24 -5.98
N ASP A 64 14.70 31.85 -5.10
CA ASP A 64 14.39 31.62 -3.69
C ASP A 64 13.98 32.90 -2.95
N VAL A 65 12.97 32.78 -2.09
CA VAL A 65 12.44 33.85 -1.24
C VAL A 65 12.29 33.31 0.18
N ASP A 66 13.23 33.68 1.05
CA ASP A 66 13.35 33.24 2.45
C ASP A 66 12.73 34.24 3.46
N PHE A 67 12.22 35.38 3.00
CA PHE A 67 11.74 36.47 3.85
C PHE A 67 10.50 37.17 3.28
N GLY A 68 9.77 37.91 4.13
CA GLY A 68 8.52 38.57 3.77
C GLY A 68 7.26 37.78 4.14
N HIS A 69 7.43 36.58 4.71
CA HIS A 69 6.35 35.72 5.17
C HIS A 69 5.47 36.40 6.24
N LEU A 70 6.09 37.06 7.22
CA LEU A 70 5.36 37.77 8.27
C LEU A 70 4.59 38.99 7.71
N GLU A 71 5.13 39.68 6.71
CA GLU A 71 4.44 40.75 5.99
C GLU A 71 3.23 40.22 5.19
N ALA A 72 3.32 39.02 4.60
CA ALA A 72 2.19 38.35 3.97
C ALA A 72 1.10 37.97 4.98
N VAL A 73 1.46 37.37 6.11
CA VAL A 73 0.55 37.07 7.23
C VAL A 73 -0.15 38.34 7.73
N ASN A 74 0.59 39.44 7.91
CA ASN A 74 0.04 40.74 8.31
C ASN A 74 -0.97 41.32 7.29
N LEU A 75 -0.80 41.05 6.00
CA LEU A 75 -1.72 41.52 4.96
C LEU A 75 -3.08 40.80 5.01
N ILE A 76 -3.12 39.53 5.43
CA ILE A 76 -4.38 38.78 5.61
C ILE A 76 -5.29 39.49 6.62
N SER A 77 -4.73 40.01 7.71
CA SER A 77 -5.49 40.73 8.75
C SER A 77 -5.95 42.13 8.33
N SER A 78 -5.67 42.61 7.11
CA SER A 78 -6.11 43.92 6.62
C SER A 78 -7.62 43.96 6.33
N SER A 79 -8.26 45.11 6.61
CA SER A 79 -9.65 45.38 6.24
C SER A 79 -9.84 45.64 4.74
N LYS A 80 -8.76 45.91 3.99
CA LYS A 80 -8.83 46.19 2.55
C LYS A 80 -8.69 44.89 1.75
N TYR A 81 -9.75 44.50 1.05
CA TYR A 81 -9.76 43.32 0.17
C TYR A 81 -8.50 43.19 -0.71
N SER A 82 -8.06 44.27 -1.35
CA SER A 82 -6.91 44.19 -2.27
C SER A 82 -5.56 43.97 -1.56
N GLU A 83 -5.45 44.24 -0.26
CA GLU A 83 -4.27 43.92 0.55
C GLU A 83 -4.36 42.46 1.03
N LYS A 84 -5.51 42.08 1.60
CA LYS A 84 -5.87 40.72 2.01
C LYS A 84 -5.70 39.68 0.91
N GLN A 85 -6.15 39.97 -0.31
CA GLN A 85 -5.98 39.10 -1.49
C GLN A 85 -4.51 38.75 -1.78
N ILE A 86 -3.60 39.72 -1.61
CA ILE A 86 -2.17 39.50 -1.81
C ILE A 86 -1.54 38.75 -0.63
N GLY A 87 -1.99 39.03 0.60
CA GLY A 87 -1.60 38.24 1.78
C GLY A 87 -1.95 36.76 1.64
N TYR A 88 -3.18 36.46 1.26
CA TYR A 88 -3.63 35.09 1.00
C TYR A 88 -2.86 34.42 -0.14
N LEU A 89 -2.67 35.10 -1.27
CA LEU A 89 -1.90 34.55 -2.39
C LEU A 89 -0.45 34.23 -1.99
N ALA A 90 0.21 35.12 -1.25
CA ALA A 90 1.55 34.90 -0.72
C ALA A 90 1.60 33.75 0.28
N VAL A 91 0.64 33.64 1.19
CA VAL A 91 0.54 32.47 2.10
C VAL A 91 0.34 31.17 1.34
N THR A 92 -0.49 31.14 0.29
CA THR A 92 -0.69 29.92 -0.52
C THR A 92 0.50 29.51 -1.40
N LEU A 93 1.50 30.37 -1.56
CA LEU A 93 2.67 30.12 -2.42
C LEU A 93 3.97 29.96 -1.63
N PHE A 94 4.12 30.67 -0.51
CA PHE A 94 5.33 30.63 0.32
C PHE A 94 5.24 29.68 1.52
N LEU A 95 4.05 29.50 2.11
CA LEU A 95 3.92 28.65 3.31
C LEU A 95 3.55 27.23 2.90
N HIS A 96 4.51 26.31 3.05
CA HIS A 96 4.25 24.87 3.04
C HIS A 96 3.51 24.45 4.31
N GLU A 97 2.95 23.24 4.28
CA GLU A 97 1.95 22.74 5.24
C GLU A 97 2.47 22.53 6.67
N GLU A 98 3.80 22.55 6.85
CA GLU A 98 4.52 22.37 8.12
C GLU A 98 5.15 23.70 8.60
N HIS A 99 4.95 24.81 7.89
CA HIS A 99 5.60 26.08 8.22
C HIS A 99 4.96 26.69 9.48
N GLU A 100 5.76 26.95 10.52
CA GLU A 100 5.33 27.48 11.84
C GLU A 100 4.38 28.71 11.77
N LEU A 101 4.53 29.57 10.76
CA LEU A 101 3.69 30.75 10.57
C LEU A 101 2.22 30.42 10.22
N LEU A 102 1.91 29.16 9.88
CA LEU A 102 0.53 28.70 9.66
C LEU A 102 -0.33 28.83 10.91
N HIS A 103 0.21 28.59 12.10
CA HIS A 103 -0.53 28.79 13.35
C HIS A 103 -1.02 30.24 13.52
N LEU A 104 -0.24 31.22 13.04
CA LEU A 104 -0.57 32.64 13.13
C LEU A 104 -1.74 33.04 12.21
N VAL A 105 -1.96 32.33 11.10
CA VAL A 105 -3.07 32.63 10.19
C VAL A 105 -4.38 31.93 10.55
N VAL A 106 -4.37 30.83 11.33
CA VAL A 106 -5.61 30.07 11.68
C VAL A 106 -6.74 30.98 12.16
N ASN A 107 -6.44 31.91 13.06
CA ASN A 107 -7.44 32.81 13.64
C ASN A 107 -7.93 33.89 12.65
N SER A 108 -7.05 34.40 11.78
CA SER A 108 -7.45 35.34 10.73
C SER A 108 -8.29 34.64 9.64
N ILE A 109 -7.94 33.40 9.28
CA ILE A 109 -8.74 32.55 8.38
C ILE A 109 -10.10 32.27 9.01
N ARG A 110 -10.17 31.84 10.27
CA ARG A 110 -11.43 31.60 10.99
C ARG A 110 -12.31 32.85 10.99
N LYS A 111 -11.74 34.02 11.30
CA LYS A 111 -12.45 35.30 11.26
C LYS A 111 -13.05 35.57 9.87
N ASP A 112 -12.30 35.31 8.81
CA ASP A 112 -12.77 35.48 7.42
C ASP A 112 -13.76 34.40 6.94
N LEU A 113 -13.80 33.23 7.58
CA LEU A 113 -14.84 32.20 7.39
C LEU A 113 -16.13 32.50 8.18
N LEU A 114 -16.06 33.34 9.20
CA LEU A 114 -17.20 33.77 10.02
C LEU A 114 -17.80 35.11 9.54
N ASP A 115 -17.03 35.91 8.80
CA ASP A 115 -17.48 37.15 8.13
C ASP A 115 -18.65 36.88 7.15
N HIS A 116 -19.53 37.87 6.96
CA HIS A 116 -20.61 37.84 5.98
C HIS A 116 -20.15 38.24 4.56
N ASN A 117 -18.90 38.68 4.41
CA ASN A 117 -18.33 39.04 3.12
C ASN A 117 -17.89 37.80 2.32
N GLU A 118 -18.67 37.49 1.28
CA GLU A 118 -18.39 36.44 0.28
C GLU A 118 -16.95 36.42 -0.22
N LEU A 119 -16.36 37.58 -0.53
CA LEU A 119 -14.99 37.66 -1.07
C LEU A 119 -13.95 37.23 -0.03
N ASN A 120 -14.16 37.57 1.25
CA ASN A 120 -13.29 37.15 2.34
C ASN A 120 -13.44 35.64 2.60
N ASN A 121 -14.68 35.12 2.64
CA ASN A 121 -14.92 33.67 2.75
C ASN A 121 -14.22 32.91 1.61
N CYS A 122 -14.30 33.43 0.37
CA CYS A 122 -13.73 32.80 -0.81
C CYS A 122 -12.19 32.75 -0.81
N LEU A 123 -11.53 33.76 -0.24
CA LEU A 123 -10.08 33.77 -0.07
C LEU A 123 -9.65 32.79 1.02
N ALA A 124 -10.32 32.82 2.17
CA ALA A 124 -10.08 31.92 3.29
C ALA A 124 -10.24 30.44 2.89
N LEU A 125 -11.36 30.09 2.23
CA LEU A 125 -11.61 28.73 1.72
C LEU A 125 -10.54 28.26 0.73
N HIS A 126 -10.09 29.15 -0.17
CA HIS A 126 -9.02 28.81 -1.11
C HIS A 126 -7.68 28.55 -0.42
N ALA A 127 -7.37 29.32 0.62
CA ALA A 127 -6.17 29.10 1.43
C ALA A 127 -6.23 27.76 2.18
N VAL A 128 -7.35 27.45 2.83
CA VAL A 128 -7.56 26.15 3.51
C VAL A 128 -7.44 24.98 2.53
N ALA A 129 -7.98 25.09 1.31
CA ALA A 129 -7.90 24.02 0.31
C ALA A 129 -6.48 23.77 -0.22
N ASN A 130 -5.64 24.81 -0.30
CA ASN A 130 -4.29 24.71 -0.85
C ASN A 130 -3.20 24.41 0.20
N VAL A 131 -3.35 24.96 1.40
CA VAL A 131 -2.32 24.96 2.48
C VAL A 131 -2.70 24.03 3.63
N GLY A 132 -3.91 23.46 3.62
CA GLY A 132 -4.49 22.65 4.69
C GLY A 132 -3.67 21.41 5.08
N GLY A 133 -2.69 21.58 5.95
CA GLY A 133 -2.16 20.54 6.83
C GLY A 133 -3.26 19.99 7.76
N ARG A 134 -2.96 18.88 8.43
CA ARG A 134 -3.90 18.17 9.31
C ARG A 134 -4.56 19.10 10.32
N GLU A 135 -3.74 19.90 10.98
CA GLU A 135 -4.15 20.82 12.05
C GLU A 135 -5.03 21.96 11.54
N LEU A 136 -4.65 22.62 10.44
CA LEU A 136 -5.45 23.69 9.83
C LEU A 136 -6.81 23.15 9.36
N GLY A 137 -6.83 21.91 8.86
CA GLY A 137 -8.03 21.17 8.52
C GLY A 137 -8.91 20.92 9.75
N GLU A 138 -8.40 20.21 10.75
CA GLU A 138 -9.13 19.86 11.99
C GLU A 138 -9.65 21.13 12.71
N ALA A 139 -8.88 22.22 12.71
CA ALA A 139 -9.23 23.48 13.34
C ALA A 139 -10.32 24.29 12.62
N LEU A 140 -10.57 24.08 11.32
CA LEU A 140 -11.46 24.91 10.49
C LEU A 140 -12.56 24.12 9.75
N ALA A 141 -12.52 22.79 9.73
CA ALA A 141 -13.48 21.96 9.01
C ALA A 141 -14.94 22.22 9.42
N THR A 142 -15.17 22.57 10.69
CA THR A 142 -16.49 22.91 11.22
C THR A 142 -17.04 24.19 10.56
N GLU A 143 -16.22 25.23 10.43
CA GLU A 143 -16.58 26.49 9.77
C GLU A 143 -16.75 26.32 8.26
N VAL A 144 -15.92 25.49 7.60
CA VAL A 144 -16.10 25.14 6.19
C VAL A 144 -17.42 24.39 5.97
N HIS A 145 -17.73 23.40 6.81
CA HIS A 145 -18.99 22.66 6.75
C HIS A 145 -20.20 23.57 7.02
N ARG A 146 -20.12 24.46 8.02
CA ARG A 146 -21.13 25.49 8.30
C ARG A 146 -21.41 26.36 7.08
N LEU A 147 -20.37 26.82 6.37
CA LEU A 147 -20.52 27.61 5.15
C LEU A 147 -21.16 26.82 4.00
N LEU A 148 -20.95 25.50 3.93
CA LEU A 148 -21.61 24.65 2.92
C LEU A 148 -23.12 24.50 3.18
N ILE A 149 -23.51 24.19 4.43
CA ILE A 149 -24.90 23.85 4.76
C ILE A 149 -25.78 25.08 5.06
N SER A 150 -25.19 26.25 5.35
CA SER A 150 -25.98 27.43 5.73
C SER A 150 -26.88 27.91 4.58
N PRO A 151 -28.18 28.15 4.81
CA PRO A 151 -29.07 28.71 3.80
C PRO A 151 -28.74 30.16 3.45
N THR A 152 -28.04 30.89 4.33
CA THR A 152 -27.59 32.28 4.09
C THR A 152 -26.28 32.35 3.31
N SER A 153 -25.58 31.23 3.11
CA SER A 153 -24.37 31.19 2.28
C SER A 153 -24.72 31.31 0.81
N LYS A 154 -24.08 32.26 0.11
CA LYS A 154 -24.21 32.40 -1.34
C LYS A 154 -23.64 31.18 -2.08
N ALA A 155 -24.19 30.89 -3.26
CA ALA A 155 -23.82 29.74 -4.08
C ALA A 155 -22.31 29.63 -4.33
N PHE A 156 -21.60 30.73 -4.64
CA PHE A 156 -20.16 30.68 -4.89
C PHE A 156 -19.32 30.30 -3.66
N VAL A 157 -19.77 30.68 -2.45
CA VAL A 157 -19.18 30.24 -1.18
C VAL A 157 -19.43 28.75 -0.96
N LYS A 158 -20.66 28.26 -1.18
CA LYS A 158 -20.99 26.83 -1.08
C LYS A 158 -20.14 25.97 -2.04
N LYS A 159 -19.97 26.40 -3.30
CA LYS A 159 -19.09 25.75 -4.30
C LYS A 159 -17.68 25.55 -3.75
N LYS A 160 -17.08 26.63 -3.23
CA LYS A 160 -15.74 26.58 -2.63
C LYS A 160 -15.71 25.73 -1.36
N ALA A 161 -16.70 25.81 -0.49
CA ALA A 161 -16.76 25.04 0.75
C ALA A 161 -16.82 23.53 0.49
N ALA A 162 -17.64 23.08 -0.47
CA ALA A 162 -17.70 21.68 -0.89
C ALA A 162 -16.37 21.18 -1.45
N LEU A 163 -15.71 21.94 -2.33
CA LEU A 163 -14.41 21.58 -2.89
C LEU A 163 -13.26 21.64 -1.85
N THR A 164 -13.36 22.53 -0.87
CA THR A 164 -12.43 22.62 0.27
C THR A 164 -12.56 21.36 1.14
N LEU A 165 -13.78 20.98 1.53
CA LEU A 165 -14.01 19.71 2.24
C LEU A 165 -13.55 18.50 1.44
N LEU A 166 -13.76 18.47 0.11
CA LEU A 166 -13.31 17.36 -0.74
C LEU A 166 -11.79 17.23 -0.72
N ARG A 167 -11.06 18.35 -0.77
CA ARG A 167 -9.59 18.33 -0.72
C ARG A 167 -9.06 17.98 0.66
N LEU A 168 -9.66 18.51 1.73
CA LEU A 168 -9.36 18.14 3.11
C LEU A 168 -9.62 16.64 3.34
N TYR A 169 -10.76 16.11 2.90
CA TYR A 169 -11.14 14.70 3.02
C TYR A 169 -10.17 13.76 2.32
N ARG A 170 -9.83 14.04 1.05
CA ARG A 170 -8.87 13.24 0.27
C ARG A 170 -7.48 13.15 0.90
N LYS A 171 -7.14 14.10 1.79
CA LYS A 171 -5.86 14.15 2.49
C LYS A 171 -5.94 13.56 3.89
N TYR A 172 -7.04 13.79 4.60
CA TYR A 172 -7.31 13.30 5.95
C TYR A 172 -8.77 12.82 6.05
N PRO A 173 -9.08 11.54 5.74
CA PRO A 173 -10.46 11.07 5.66
C PRO A 173 -11.29 11.28 6.93
N GLY A 174 -10.67 11.25 8.11
CA GLY A 174 -11.32 11.50 9.40
C GLY A 174 -11.82 12.93 9.64
N ILE A 175 -11.55 13.88 8.74
CA ILE A 175 -11.95 15.29 8.88
C ILE A 175 -13.45 15.54 8.62
N VAL A 176 -14.11 14.65 7.87
CA VAL A 176 -15.55 14.71 7.61
C VAL A 176 -16.26 13.77 8.58
N ARG A 177 -17.15 14.33 9.41
CA ARG A 177 -17.89 13.56 10.41
C ARG A 177 -19.11 12.87 9.79
N ARG A 178 -19.40 11.65 10.22
CA ARG A 178 -20.56 10.86 9.74
C ARG A 178 -21.90 11.59 9.91
N GLU A 179 -22.06 12.33 11.02
CA GLU A 179 -23.21 13.20 11.34
C GLU A 179 -23.48 14.32 10.30
N TRP A 180 -22.60 14.54 9.32
CA TRP A 180 -22.78 15.54 8.27
C TRP A 180 -23.41 14.96 6.99
N ALA A 181 -23.51 13.63 6.86
CA ALA A 181 -23.90 12.96 5.62
C ALA A 181 -25.26 13.44 5.07
N GLU A 182 -26.34 13.32 5.83
CA GLU A 182 -27.69 13.74 5.40
C GLU A 182 -27.75 15.21 4.95
N ARG A 183 -27.06 16.10 5.68
CA ARG A 183 -26.99 17.53 5.35
C ARG A 183 -26.22 17.78 4.06
N ILE A 184 -25.09 17.10 3.85
CA ILE A 184 -24.31 17.22 2.61
C ILE A 184 -25.12 16.67 1.43
N ILE A 185 -25.79 15.53 1.61
CA ILE A 185 -26.66 14.90 0.60
C ILE A 185 -27.83 15.82 0.22
N SER A 186 -28.41 16.57 1.16
CA SER A 186 -29.51 17.51 0.85
C SER A 186 -29.07 18.68 -0.06
N ILE A 187 -27.80 19.09 -0.03
CA ILE A 187 -27.28 20.15 -0.92
C ILE A 187 -27.07 19.66 -2.37
N MET A 188 -27.18 18.35 -2.66
CA MET A 188 -27.27 17.86 -4.05
C MET A 188 -28.52 18.37 -4.79
N ASP A 189 -29.51 18.92 -4.07
CA ASP A 189 -30.72 19.49 -4.65
C ASP A 189 -30.70 21.02 -4.83
N ASP A 190 -29.57 21.69 -4.51
CA ASP A 190 -29.43 23.14 -4.60
C ASP A 190 -29.76 23.66 -6.03
N PRO A 191 -30.53 24.76 -6.16
CA PRO A 191 -30.93 25.29 -7.47
C PRO A 191 -29.74 25.76 -8.33
N ASP A 192 -28.60 26.11 -7.73
CA ASP A 192 -27.39 26.41 -8.48
C ASP A 192 -26.68 25.10 -8.89
N MET A 193 -26.68 24.81 -10.19
CA MET A 193 -26.07 23.61 -10.76
C MET A 193 -24.55 23.50 -10.48
N GLY A 194 -23.85 24.61 -10.29
CA GLY A 194 -22.45 24.62 -9.86
C GLY A 194 -22.26 24.18 -8.40
N VAL A 195 -23.19 24.52 -7.50
CA VAL A 195 -23.22 23.98 -6.13
C VAL A 195 -23.44 22.47 -6.18
N THR A 196 -24.46 22.03 -6.94
CA THR A 196 -24.78 20.62 -7.16
C THR A 196 -23.60 19.83 -7.74
N LEU A 197 -22.87 20.38 -8.72
CA LEU A 197 -21.63 19.79 -9.27
C LEU A 197 -20.53 19.62 -8.20
N SER A 198 -20.36 20.64 -7.35
CA SER A 198 -19.32 20.68 -6.32
C SER A 198 -19.63 19.70 -5.18
N VAL A 199 -20.89 19.64 -4.75
CA VAL A 199 -21.36 18.72 -3.70
C VAL A 199 -21.42 17.29 -4.21
N THR A 200 -21.88 17.04 -5.44
CA THR A 200 -21.83 15.69 -6.03
C THR A 200 -20.39 15.18 -6.10
N SER A 201 -19.41 16.06 -6.38
CA SER A 201 -17.99 15.68 -6.34
C SER A 201 -17.48 15.32 -4.94
N LEU A 202 -17.99 15.98 -3.90
CA LEU A 202 -17.72 15.66 -2.49
C LEU A 202 -18.37 14.32 -2.09
N VAL A 203 -19.66 14.15 -2.37
CA VAL A 203 -20.44 12.94 -2.11
C VAL A 203 -19.86 11.72 -2.83
N MET A 204 -19.43 11.86 -4.09
CA MET A 204 -18.75 10.79 -4.83
C MET A 204 -17.48 10.28 -4.14
N ALA A 205 -16.73 11.15 -3.47
CA ALA A 205 -15.54 10.72 -2.73
C ALA A 205 -15.92 10.02 -1.41
N LEU A 206 -16.91 10.57 -0.70
CA LEU A 206 -17.35 10.05 0.60
C LEU A 206 -18.08 8.70 0.46
N ALA A 207 -18.92 8.53 -0.56
CA ALA A 207 -19.66 7.30 -0.84
C ALA A 207 -18.77 6.09 -1.14
N GLN A 208 -17.52 6.29 -1.59
CA GLN A 208 -16.57 5.20 -1.84
C GLN A 208 -15.98 4.59 -0.57
N ASP A 209 -15.99 5.31 0.56
CA ASP A 209 -15.49 4.82 1.86
C ASP A 209 -16.61 4.68 2.91
N MET A 210 -17.74 5.38 2.72
CA MET A 210 -18.93 5.37 3.60
C MET A 210 -20.23 5.20 2.79
N PRO A 211 -20.44 4.06 2.10
CA PRO A 211 -21.60 3.87 1.23
C PRO A 211 -22.93 3.88 1.99
N GLU A 212 -22.98 3.31 3.20
CA GLU A 212 -24.23 3.23 3.98
C GLU A 212 -24.72 4.59 4.46
N GLU A 213 -23.81 5.45 4.94
CA GLU A 213 -24.13 6.82 5.35
C GLU A 213 -24.56 7.70 4.17
N TYR A 214 -24.03 7.43 2.96
CA TYR A 214 -24.29 8.24 1.77
C TYR A 214 -25.37 7.67 0.82
N LYS A 215 -25.98 6.52 1.10
CA LYS A 215 -26.97 5.85 0.22
C LYS A 215 -28.14 6.71 -0.26
N GLY A 216 -28.58 7.68 0.55
CA GLY A 216 -29.61 8.65 0.15
C GLY A 216 -29.24 9.49 -1.08
N SER A 217 -27.95 9.59 -1.40
CA SER A 217 -27.45 10.23 -2.62
C SER A 217 -27.82 9.49 -3.92
N TYR A 218 -28.04 8.17 -3.89
CA TYR A 218 -28.44 7.40 -5.06
C TYR A 218 -29.81 7.85 -5.60
N VAL A 219 -30.80 7.96 -4.72
CA VAL A 219 -32.16 8.39 -5.08
C VAL A 219 -32.16 9.84 -5.57
N LYS A 220 -31.42 10.73 -4.90
CA LYS A 220 -31.25 12.12 -5.36
C LYS A 220 -30.55 12.20 -6.70
N ALA A 221 -29.55 11.37 -6.95
CA ALA A 221 -28.83 11.35 -8.23
C ALA A 221 -29.74 10.94 -9.38
N ALA A 222 -30.56 9.89 -9.19
CA ALA A 222 -31.56 9.47 -10.17
C ALA A 222 -32.60 10.58 -10.46
N GLN A 223 -33.18 11.18 -9.41
CA GLN A 223 -34.16 12.28 -9.55
C GLN A 223 -33.56 13.51 -10.25
N ARG A 224 -32.34 13.91 -9.87
CA ARG A 224 -31.64 15.06 -10.47
C ARG A 224 -31.25 14.80 -11.93
N LEU A 225 -30.89 13.57 -12.27
CA LEU A 225 -30.59 13.15 -13.64
C LEU A 225 -31.83 13.24 -14.54
N LYS A 226 -32.99 12.74 -14.09
CA LYS A 226 -34.27 12.88 -14.83
C LYS A 226 -34.64 14.35 -15.04
N LYS A 227 -34.50 15.19 -14.03
CA LYS A 227 -34.75 16.64 -14.17
C LYS A 227 -33.92 17.30 -15.26
N ILE A 228 -32.63 16.97 -15.34
CA ILE A 228 -31.69 17.52 -16.32
C ILE A 228 -31.95 16.97 -17.74
N VAL A 229 -32.26 15.68 -17.86
CA VAL A 229 -32.26 14.95 -19.14
C VAL A 229 -33.65 14.83 -19.78
N VAL A 230 -34.67 14.60 -18.97
CA VAL A 230 -36.05 14.31 -19.41
C VAL A 230 -36.90 15.57 -19.26
N ASP A 231 -36.93 16.15 -18.05
CA ASP A 231 -37.81 17.28 -17.73
C ASP A 231 -37.26 18.62 -18.27
N ASN A 232 -35.97 18.65 -18.67
CA ASN A 232 -35.24 19.84 -19.14
C ASN A 232 -35.26 21.03 -18.15
N ASP A 233 -35.33 20.73 -16.84
CA ASP A 233 -35.34 21.69 -15.71
C ASP A 233 -33.92 22.25 -15.45
N ILE A 234 -33.43 23.08 -16.39
CA ILE A 234 -32.12 23.75 -16.33
C ILE A 234 -32.17 25.20 -16.84
N ALA A 235 -31.34 26.07 -16.25
CA ALA A 235 -31.14 27.42 -16.78
C ALA A 235 -30.24 27.40 -18.04
N PRO A 236 -30.48 28.28 -19.04
CA PRO A 236 -29.72 28.29 -20.29
C PRO A 236 -28.20 28.44 -20.13
N ASP A 237 -27.75 29.13 -19.09
CA ASP A 237 -26.32 29.33 -18.77
C ASP A 237 -25.55 28.03 -18.48
N TYR A 238 -26.26 26.92 -18.22
CA TYR A 238 -25.68 25.59 -17.99
C TYR A 238 -25.76 24.66 -19.22
N LEU A 239 -26.12 25.19 -20.40
CA LEU A 239 -25.98 24.51 -21.69
C LEU A 239 -24.55 24.64 -22.23
N TYR A 240 -23.86 23.52 -22.47
CA TYR A 240 -22.56 23.50 -23.13
C TYR A 240 -22.72 22.99 -24.57
N TYR A 241 -22.59 23.87 -25.56
CA TYR A 241 -22.83 23.54 -26.97
C TYR A 241 -24.19 22.82 -27.23
N ARG A 242 -25.25 23.27 -26.53
CA ARG A 242 -26.60 22.68 -26.49
C ARG A 242 -26.72 21.34 -25.74
N VAL A 243 -25.65 20.84 -25.12
CA VAL A 243 -25.70 19.67 -24.23
C VAL A 243 -25.99 20.15 -22.79
N PRO A 244 -27.05 19.65 -22.12
CA PRO A 244 -27.43 20.11 -20.79
C PRO A 244 -26.49 19.56 -19.71
N CYS A 245 -25.81 20.43 -18.95
CA CYS A 245 -25.03 20.08 -17.76
C CYS A 245 -24.11 18.82 -17.88
N PRO A 246 -23.29 18.64 -18.94
CA PRO A 246 -22.65 17.36 -19.24
C PRO A 246 -21.78 16.81 -18.09
N TRP A 247 -21.02 17.67 -17.39
CA TRP A 247 -20.20 17.25 -16.25
C TRP A 247 -21.00 16.80 -15.02
N ILE A 248 -22.23 17.30 -14.86
CA ILE A 248 -23.13 16.84 -13.80
C ILE A 248 -23.70 15.48 -14.18
N GLN A 249 -24.19 15.31 -15.40
CA GLN A 249 -24.70 14.01 -15.88
C GLN A 249 -23.66 12.89 -15.68
N VAL A 250 -22.43 13.10 -16.15
CA VAL A 250 -21.32 12.14 -15.97
C VAL A 250 -21.09 11.82 -14.48
N LYS A 251 -21.10 12.81 -13.60
CA LYS A 251 -20.92 12.59 -12.15
C LYS A 251 -22.09 11.87 -11.49
N LEU A 252 -23.32 12.13 -11.89
CA LEU A 252 -24.51 11.42 -11.40
C LEU A 252 -24.50 9.97 -11.89
N LEU A 253 -24.24 9.73 -13.17
CA LEU A 253 -24.08 8.39 -13.76
C LEU A 253 -22.97 7.60 -13.08
N ARG A 254 -21.85 8.25 -12.73
CA ARG A 254 -20.74 7.64 -11.99
C ARG A 254 -21.10 7.34 -10.55
N LEU A 255 -21.78 8.25 -9.86
CA LEU A 255 -22.24 8.07 -8.48
C LEU A 255 -23.21 6.89 -8.36
N LEU A 256 -24.10 6.69 -9.34
CA LEU A 256 -25.01 5.54 -9.40
C LEU A 256 -24.24 4.21 -9.47
N GLN A 257 -23.07 4.14 -10.11
CA GLN A 257 -22.25 2.91 -10.19
C GLN A 257 -21.54 2.53 -8.87
N TYR A 258 -21.53 3.40 -7.86
CA TYR A 258 -20.94 3.09 -6.54
C TYR A 258 -21.89 2.29 -5.64
N TYR A 259 -23.14 2.08 -6.05
CA TYR A 259 -24.14 1.32 -5.33
C TYR A 259 -24.67 0.18 -6.20
N PRO A 260 -25.15 -0.93 -5.63
CA PRO A 260 -25.87 -1.94 -6.40
C PRO A 260 -27.15 -1.33 -7.02
N PRO A 261 -27.71 -1.96 -8.08
CA PRO A 261 -28.99 -1.57 -8.63
C PRO A 261 -30.08 -1.48 -7.55
N SER A 262 -30.85 -0.40 -7.54
CA SER A 262 -31.92 -0.18 -6.55
C SER A 262 -33.02 -1.25 -6.62
N GLU A 263 -33.49 -1.70 -5.46
CA GLU A 263 -34.67 -2.57 -5.35
C GLU A 263 -35.99 -1.83 -5.63
N ASP A 264 -36.02 -0.52 -5.41
CA ASP A 264 -37.18 0.31 -5.74
C ASP A 264 -37.36 0.41 -7.28
N SER A 265 -38.47 -0.14 -7.75
CA SER A 265 -38.87 -0.14 -9.16
C SER A 265 -39.11 1.26 -9.73
N HIS A 266 -39.56 2.22 -8.91
CA HIS A 266 -39.74 3.61 -9.34
C HIS A 266 -38.40 4.26 -9.65
N VAL A 267 -37.41 4.10 -8.76
CA VAL A 267 -36.04 4.60 -8.98
C VAL A 267 -35.39 3.91 -10.19
N ARG A 268 -35.57 2.60 -10.38
CA ARG A 268 -35.11 1.90 -11.59
C ARG A 268 -35.74 2.49 -12.86
N GLN A 269 -37.03 2.79 -12.85
CA GLN A 269 -37.73 3.38 -13.99
C GLN A 269 -37.20 4.78 -14.34
N ILE A 270 -36.97 5.64 -13.34
CA ILE A 270 -36.36 6.97 -13.49
C ILE A 270 -34.98 6.87 -14.17
N ILE A 271 -34.15 5.92 -13.75
CA ILE A 271 -32.81 5.71 -14.33
C ILE A 271 -32.92 5.18 -15.77
N ARG A 272 -33.80 4.21 -16.03
CA ARG A 272 -34.03 3.64 -17.38
C ARG A 272 -34.53 4.69 -18.37
N GLU A 273 -35.50 5.51 -17.98
CA GLU A 273 -36.04 6.62 -18.79
C GLU A 273 -34.93 7.63 -19.15
N SER A 274 -34.13 8.03 -18.14
CA SER A 274 -33.01 8.95 -18.34
C SER A 274 -31.96 8.37 -19.30
N LEU A 275 -31.59 7.09 -19.13
CA LEU A 275 -30.63 6.39 -20.00
C LEU A 275 -31.15 6.26 -21.44
N ALA A 276 -32.43 5.92 -21.63
CA ALA A 276 -33.04 5.84 -22.95
C ALA A 276 -32.97 7.19 -23.69
N GLN A 277 -33.30 8.29 -23.00
CA GLN A 277 -33.23 9.64 -23.56
C GLN A 277 -31.78 10.03 -23.92
N MET A 278 -30.79 9.77 -23.05
CA MET A 278 -29.37 9.98 -23.37
C MET A 278 -28.90 9.18 -24.58
N MET A 279 -29.31 7.91 -24.69
CA MET A 279 -28.96 7.02 -25.81
C MET A 279 -29.59 7.46 -27.14
N ALA A 280 -30.74 8.16 -27.09
CA ALA A 280 -31.41 8.76 -28.24
C ALA A 280 -30.75 10.10 -28.65
N SER A 281 -30.50 11.02 -27.70
CA SER A 281 -29.80 12.29 -27.98
C SER A 281 -28.37 12.10 -28.50
N ALA A 282 -27.73 10.97 -28.18
CA ALA A 282 -26.43 10.59 -28.74
C ALA A 282 -26.49 10.08 -30.19
N MET A 283 -27.68 9.89 -30.78
CA MET A 283 -27.86 9.58 -32.20
C MET A 283 -28.01 10.83 -33.09
N GLU A 284 -28.17 12.01 -32.49
CA GLU A 284 -28.20 13.28 -33.24
C GLU A 284 -26.82 13.59 -33.84
N THR A 285 -26.78 13.95 -35.13
CA THR A 285 -25.54 14.35 -35.81
C THR A 285 -24.93 15.58 -35.12
N PRO A 286 -23.72 15.48 -34.52
CA PRO A 286 -23.10 16.59 -33.82
C PRO A 286 -22.70 17.70 -34.79
N LYS A 287 -22.93 18.96 -34.41
CA LYS A 287 -22.61 20.12 -35.27
C LYS A 287 -21.15 20.55 -35.20
N ASN A 288 -20.42 20.13 -34.16
CA ASN A 288 -19.02 20.44 -33.93
C ASN A 288 -18.39 19.41 -32.97
N VAL A 289 -17.05 19.42 -32.90
CA VAL A 289 -16.26 18.47 -32.11
C VAL A 289 -16.50 18.63 -30.60
N GLN A 290 -16.77 19.83 -30.10
CA GLN A 290 -17.03 20.08 -28.68
C GLN A 290 -18.37 19.47 -28.24
N GLN A 291 -19.41 19.59 -29.07
CA GLN A 291 -20.71 18.94 -28.89
C GLN A 291 -20.55 17.41 -28.95
N ASN A 292 -19.85 16.88 -29.96
CA ASN A 292 -19.54 15.46 -30.10
C ASN A 292 -18.85 14.90 -28.84
N ASN A 293 -17.81 15.59 -28.35
CA ASN A 293 -17.08 15.18 -27.15
C ASN A 293 -17.95 15.20 -25.89
N ALA A 294 -18.82 16.20 -25.73
CA ALA A 294 -19.74 16.28 -24.60
C ALA A 294 -20.83 15.19 -24.64
N GLN A 295 -21.40 14.92 -25.83
CA GLN A 295 -22.34 13.80 -26.03
C GLN A 295 -21.67 12.45 -25.79
N ASN A 296 -20.47 12.23 -26.33
CA ASN A 296 -19.72 10.99 -26.14
C ASN A 296 -19.31 10.77 -24.68
N ALA A 297 -18.93 11.82 -23.94
CA ALA A 297 -18.60 11.71 -22.51
C ALA A 297 -19.81 11.23 -21.68
N ILE A 298 -21.01 11.77 -21.95
CA ILE A 298 -22.25 11.29 -21.33
C ILE A 298 -22.54 9.85 -21.77
N LEU A 299 -22.45 9.57 -23.08
CA LEU A 299 -22.76 8.27 -23.65
C LEU A 299 -21.87 7.14 -23.09
N PHE A 300 -20.55 7.35 -23.00
CA PHE A 300 -19.64 6.35 -22.45
C PHE A 300 -19.93 6.08 -20.96
N GLU A 301 -20.27 7.11 -20.17
CA GLU A 301 -20.62 6.91 -18.77
C GLU A 301 -22.02 6.30 -18.60
N ALA A 302 -22.96 6.58 -19.51
CA ALA A 302 -24.25 5.93 -19.59
C ALA A 302 -24.12 4.44 -19.95
N ILE A 303 -23.24 4.10 -20.89
CA ILE A 303 -22.86 2.72 -21.21
C ILE A 303 -22.22 2.03 -20.00
N ASN A 304 -21.32 2.71 -19.28
CA ASN A 304 -20.71 2.16 -18.05
C ASN A 304 -21.76 1.86 -16.97
N LEU A 305 -22.70 2.78 -16.72
CA LEU A 305 -23.81 2.52 -15.80
C LEU A 305 -24.69 1.37 -16.29
N LEU A 306 -24.95 1.29 -17.59
CA LEU A 306 -25.83 0.28 -18.17
C LEU A 306 -25.24 -1.15 -18.12
N ILE A 307 -23.92 -1.27 -18.31
CA ILE A 307 -23.14 -2.50 -18.06
C ILE A 307 -23.18 -2.87 -16.57
N HIS A 308 -23.13 -1.88 -15.68
CA HIS A 308 -23.18 -2.10 -14.23
C HIS A 308 -24.59 -2.50 -13.73
N LEU A 309 -25.65 -2.00 -14.35
CA LEU A 309 -27.05 -2.32 -14.03
C LEU A 309 -27.52 -3.68 -14.58
N ASP A 310 -26.66 -4.41 -15.30
CA ASP A 310 -26.94 -5.70 -15.96
C ASP A 310 -28.33 -5.76 -16.63
N SER A 311 -28.60 -4.74 -17.46
CA SER A 311 -29.92 -4.54 -18.06
C SER A 311 -30.12 -5.39 -19.32
N GLU A 312 -31.40 -5.68 -19.59
CA GLU A 312 -31.96 -6.43 -20.73
C GLU A 312 -30.99 -6.75 -21.89
N HIS A 313 -30.78 -8.04 -22.15
CA HIS A 313 -29.85 -8.59 -23.15
C HIS A 313 -29.88 -7.89 -24.53
N ASN A 314 -31.07 -7.51 -25.01
CA ASN A 314 -31.26 -6.78 -26.28
C ASN A 314 -30.54 -5.43 -26.32
N LEU A 315 -30.43 -4.74 -25.19
CA LEU A 315 -29.78 -3.45 -25.08
C LEU A 315 -28.26 -3.59 -25.03
N MET A 316 -27.76 -4.65 -24.38
CA MET A 316 -26.33 -5.01 -24.38
C MET A 316 -25.82 -5.40 -25.78
N LEU A 317 -26.65 -6.09 -26.59
CA LEU A 317 -26.36 -6.34 -28.01
C LEU A 317 -26.23 -5.03 -28.82
N GLN A 318 -27.10 -4.05 -28.58
CA GLN A 318 -27.02 -2.73 -29.23
C GLN A 318 -25.77 -1.96 -28.81
N ILE A 319 -25.39 -2.01 -27.53
CA ILE A 319 -24.13 -1.42 -27.04
C ILE A 319 -22.94 -2.04 -27.76
N SER A 320 -22.85 -3.37 -27.84
CA SER A 320 -21.74 -4.05 -28.52
C SER A 320 -21.57 -3.57 -29.96
N SER A 321 -22.68 -3.51 -30.70
CA SER A 321 -22.69 -3.04 -32.09
C SER A 321 -22.25 -1.57 -32.23
N ARG A 322 -22.62 -0.69 -31.28
CA ARG A 322 -22.17 0.71 -31.24
C ARG A 322 -20.67 0.80 -30.92
N LEU A 323 -20.20 0.11 -29.88
CA LEU A 323 -18.79 0.10 -29.48
C LEU A 323 -17.88 -0.49 -30.58
N GLY A 324 -18.35 -1.53 -31.28
CA GLY A 324 -17.68 -2.11 -32.44
C GLY A 324 -17.48 -1.13 -33.61
N LYS A 325 -18.28 -0.07 -33.71
CA LYS A 325 -18.06 1.06 -34.63
C LYS A 325 -17.06 2.07 -34.07
N TYR A 326 -17.10 2.36 -32.76
CA TYR A 326 -16.18 3.29 -32.12
C TYR A 326 -14.71 2.84 -32.12
N ILE A 327 -14.44 1.54 -31.96
CA ILE A 327 -13.08 0.99 -32.11
C ILE A 327 -12.52 1.09 -33.54
N GLN A 328 -13.37 1.37 -34.53
CA GLN A 328 -12.99 1.66 -35.93
C GLN A 328 -12.99 3.17 -36.25
N SER A 329 -13.23 4.04 -35.26
CA SER A 329 -13.25 5.49 -35.48
C SER A 329 -11.90 6.01 -35.98
N ARG A 330 -11.92 7.04 -36.83
CA ARG A 330 -10.71 7.77 -37.22
C ARG A 330 -10.07 8.50 -36.03
N GLU A 331 -10.86 8.88 -35.05
CA GLU A 331 -10.40 9.57 -33.84
C GLU A 331 -9.82 8.58 -32.81
N THR A 332 -8.53 8.72 -32.49
CA THR A 332 -7.80 7.87 -31.53
C THR A 332 -8.48 7.85 -30.15
N ASN A 333 -8.98 8.99 -29.68
CA ASN A 333 -9.68 9.10 -28.39
C ASN A 333 -10.97 8.26 -28.35
N VAL A 334 -11.72 8.21 -29.47
CA VAL A 334 -12.94 7.40 -29.58
C VAL A 334 -12.61 5.91 -29.65
N ARG A 335 -11.53 5.52 -30.34
CA ARG A 335 -11.03 4.13 -30.31
C ARG A 335 -10.62 3.70 -28.90
N TYR A 336 -9.87 4.56 -28.19
CA TYR A 336 -9.43 4.32 -26.80
C TYR A 336 -10.62 4.09 -25.86
N LEU A 337 -11.60 4.99 -25.86
CA LEU A 337 -12.80 4.88 -25.02
C LEU A 337 -13.67 3.69 -25.41
N GLY A 338 -13.79 3.39 -26.71
CA GLY A 338 -14.47 2.20 -27.21
C GLY A 338 -13.86 0.90 -26.68
N LEU A 339 -12.53 0.80 -26.62
CA LEU A 339 -11.82 -0.36 -26.09
C LEU A 339 -11.95 -0.45 -24.54
N ASP A 340 -11.82 0.64 -23.78
CA ASP A 340 -12.01 0.61 -22.31
C ASP A 340 -13.46 0.21 -21.94
N ALA A 341 -14.46 0.70 -22.68
CA ALA A 341 -15.86 0.34 -22.50
C ALA A 341 -16.16 -1.12 -22.88
N LEU A 342 -15.57 -1.65 -23.96
CA LEU A 342 -15.65 -3.08 -24.28
C LEU A 342 -14.93 -3.94 -23.24
N THR A 343 -13.86 -3.43 -22.62
CA THR A 343 -13.15 -4.14 -21.53
C THR A 343 -14.03 -4.22 -20.29
N HIS A 344 -14.71 -3.12 -19.94
CA HIS A 344 -15.72 -3.11 -18.86
C HIS A 344 -16.87 -4.08 -19.17
N PHE A 345 -17.33 -4.14 -20.42
CA PHE A 345 -18.38 -5.07 -20.84
C PHE A 345 -17.89 -6.53 -20.69
N ALA A 346 -16.70 -6.88 -21.18
CA ALA A 346 -16.11 -8.21 -21.00
C ALA A 346 -15.93 -8.59 -19.51
N ALA A 347 -15.68 -7.61 -18.65
CA ALA A 347 -15.54 -7.79 -17.20
C ALA A 347 -16.87 -8.11 -16.46
N ARG A 348 -18.04 -7.90 -17.09
CA ARG A 348 -19.35 -8.15 -16.47
C ARG A 348 -20.28 -9.08 -17.28
N ALA A 349 -20.08 -9.21 -18.59
CA ALA A 349 -20.96 -9.97 -19.47
C ALA A 349 -21.08 -11.45 -19.06
N GLU A 350 -22.29 -11.99 -19.14
CA GLU A 350 -22.50 -13.44 -19.01
C GLU A 350 -22.00 -14.22 -20.23
N THR A 351 -22.11 -13.62 -21.43
CA THR A 351 -21.65 -14.22 -22.69
C THR A 351 -20.78 -13.24 -23.46
N LEU A 352 -19.65 -13.72 -23.97
CA LEU A 352 -18.67 -12.90 -24.70
C LEU A 352 -18.96 -12.80 -26.21
N ASP A 353 -19.95 -13.54 -26.74
CA ASP A 353 -20.29 -13.58 -28.16
C ASP A 353 -20.55 -12.20 -28.81
N PRO A 354 -21.19 -11.22 -28.14
CA PRO A 354 -21.36 -9.88 -28.71
C PRO A 354 -20.02 -9.17 -28.96
N ILE A 355 -18.99 -9.49 -28.15
CA ILE A 355 -17.65 -8.89 -28.19
C ILE A 355 -16.75 -9.67 -29.17
N LYS A 356 -16.83 -11.01 -29.16
CA LYS A 356 -16.09 -11.92 -30.06
C LYS A 356 -16.32 -11.61 -31.55
N LYS A 357 -17.51 -11.13 -31.92
CA LYS A 357 -17.82 -10.62 -33.28
C LYS A 357 -16.86 -9.54 -33.78
N HIS A 358 -16.16 -8.84 -32.87
CA HIS A 358 -15.20 -7.79 -33.17
C HIS A 358 -13.74 -8.21 -32.94
N GLN A 359 -13.45 -9.48 -32.62
CA GLN A 359 -12.11 -9.97 -32.24
C GLN A 359 -11.01 -9.60 -33.26
N ASN A 360 -11.28 -9.72 -34.58
CA ASN A 360 -10.30 -9.37 -35.61
C ASN A 360 -9.94 -7.87 -35.63
N ILE A 361 -10.90 -7.00 -35.31
CA ILE A 361 -10.69 -5.54 -35.19
C ILE A 361 -9.89 -5.25 -33.91
N ILE A 362 -10.21 -5.94 -32.82
CA ILE A 362 -9.53 -5.80 -31.53
C ILE A 362 -8.06 -6.27 -31.64
N LEU A 363 -7.78 -7.40 -32.29
CA LEU A 363 -6.41 -7.84 -32.61
C LEU A 363 -5.68 -6.79 -33.48
N GLY A 364 -6.37 -6.19 -34.45
CA GLY A 364 -5.83 -5.07 -35.24
C GLY A 364 -5.40 -3.86 -34.41
N SER A 365 -6.03 -3.61 -33.26
CA SER A 365 -5.68 -2.48 -32.39
C SER A 365 -4.30 -2.60 -31.72
N LEU A 366 -3.71 -3.80 -31.65
CA LEU A 366 -2.31 -4.00 -31.23
C LEU A 366 -1.32 -3.32 -32.18
N ARG A 367 -1.75 -2.98 -33.41
CA ARG A 367 -0.94 -2.30 -34.43
C ARG A 367 -1.31 -0.82 -34.61
N ASP A 368 -2.09 -0.24 -33.67
CA ASP A 368 -2.39 1.20 -33.68
C ASP A 368 -1.11 2.03 -33.48
N ARG A 369 -1.09 3.24 -34.05
CA ARG A 369 0.04 4.18 -33.90
C ARG A 369 0.20 4.62 -32.44
N ASP A 370 -0.90 4.72 -31.69
CA ASP A 370 -0.90 5.15 -30.29
C ASP A 370 -0.70 3.96 -29.33
N ILE A 371 0.34 4.02 -28.50
CA ILE A 371 0.66 2.96 -27.52
C ILE A 371 -0.43 2.78 -26.45
N SER A 372 -1.19 3.82 -26.13
CA SER A 372 -2.30 3.79 -25.17
C SER A 372 -3.49 3.00 -25.74
N VAL A 373 -3.75 3.13 -27.04
CA VAL A 373 -4.73 2.30 -27.75
C VAL A 373 -4.26 0.85 -27.81
N ARG A 374 -2.99 0.60 -28.12
CA ARG A 374 -2.40 -0.76 -28.12
C ARG A 374 -2.53 -1.44 -26.76
N ARG A 375 -2.26 -0.73 -25.65
CA ARG A 375 -2.49 -1.23 -24.28
C ARG A 375 -3.96 -1.53 -24.00
N LYS A 376 -4.90 -0.71 -24.48
CA LYS A 376 -6.34 -0.99 -24.35
C LYS A 376 -6.81 -2.16 -25.19
N GLY A 377 -6.21 -2.38 -26.36
CA GLY A 377 -6.38 -3.61 -27.14
C GLY A 377 -5.95 -4.85 -26.34
N LEU A 378 -4.78 -4.78 -25.71
CA LEU A 378 -4.24 -5.85 -24.85
C LEU A 378 -5.09 -6.10 -23.59
N ASP A 379 -5.60 -5.06 -22.92
CA ASP A 379 -6.56 -5.17 -21.80
C ASP A 379 -7.83 -5.92 -22.21
N LEU A 380 -8.39 -5.58 -23.38
CA LEU A 380 -9.60 -6.19 -23.92
C LEU A 380 -9.36 -7.64 -24.33
N LEU A 381 -8.29 -7.92 -25.07
CA LEU A 381 -7.91 -9.29 -25.47
C LEU A 381 -7.73 -10.21 -24.26
N TYR A 382 -7.08 -9.73 -23.20
CA TYR A 382 -6.95 -10.47 -21.95
C TYR A 382 -8.30 -10.71 -21.27
N SER A 383 -9.22 -9.74 -21.29
CA SER A 383 -10.53 -9.84 -20.63
C SER A 383 -11.57 -10.64 -21.42
N MET A 384 -11.44 -10.73 -22.75
CA MET A 384 -12.34 -11.47 -23.65
C MET A 384 -11.83 -12.87 -24.02
N CYS A 385 -10.71 -13.29 -23.44
CA CYS A 385 -10.10 -14.59 -23.69
C CYS A 385 -10.83 -15.68 -22.90
N ASP A 386 -11.12 -16.78 -23.57
CA ASP A 386 -11.62 -18.04 -23.00
C ASP A 386 -11.06 -19.25 -23.77
N THR A 387 -11.42 -20.46 -23.37
CA THR A 387 -10.94 -21.71 -23.98
C THR A 387 -11.24 -21.83 -25.48
N THR A 388 -12.21 -21.08 -26.02
CA THR A 388 -12.55 -21.12 -27.46
C THR A 388 -11.66 -20.23 -28.33
N ASN A 389 -11.02 -19.21 -27.76
CA ASN A 389 -10.21 -18.24 -28.52
C ASN A 389 -8.79 -18.01 -27.97
N ALA A 390 -8.40 -18.66 -26.87
CA ALA A 390 -7.06 -18.58 -26.29
C ALA A 390 -5.94 -18.90 -27.29
N GLY A 391 -6.05 -20.00 -28.03
CA GLY A 391 -5.06 -20.39 -29.05
C GLY A 391 -4.75 -19.28 -30.07
N PRO A 392 -5.77 -18.74 -30.79
CA PRO A 392 -5.60 -17.59 -31.69
C PRO A 392 -5.07 -16.33 -31.01
N ILE A 393 -5.55 -15.98 -29.81
CA ILE A 393 -5.13 -14.76 -29.10
C ILE A 393 -3.67 -14.85 -28.66
N VAL A 394 -3.27 -15.95 -27.99
CA VAL A 394 -1.90 -16.16 -27.51
C VAL A 394 -0.90 -16.17 -28.68
N ASN A 395 -1.24 -16.81 -29.80
CA ASN A 395 -0.35 -16.84 -30.97
C ASN A 395 -0.12 -15.45 -31.60
N GLU A 396 -1.16 -14.62 -31.74
CA GLU A 396 -1.00 -13.27 -32.28
C GLU A 396 -0.33 -12.31 -31.27
N LEU A 397 -0.52 -12.51 -29.96
CA LEU A 397 0.24 -11.80 -28.91
C LEU A 397 1.74 -12.15 -28.95
N LEU A 398 2.09 -13.43 -29.06
CA LEU A 398 3.49 -13.89 -29.23
C LEU A 398 4.11 -13.37 -30.54
N ARG A 399 3.32 -13.29 -31.61
CA ARG A 399 3.76 -12.67 -32.87
C ARG A 399 4.02 -11.17 -32.72
N TYR A 400 3.13 -10.46 -32.04
CA TYR A 400 3.30 -9.02 -31.79
C TYR A 400 4.48 -8.74 -30.86
N LEU A 401 4.76 -9.61 -29.88
CA LEU A 401 5.86 -9.50 -28.92
C LEU A 401 7.22 -9.24 -29.58
N GLN A 402 7.48 -9.85 -30.74
CA GLN A 402 8.71 -9.70 -31.52
C GLN A 402 8.95 -8.26 -32.01
N THR A 403 7.89 -7.48 -32.21
CA THR A 403 7.96 -6.09 -32.71
C THR A 403 7.38 -5.08 -31.71
N ALA A 404 7.07 -5.51 -30.50
CA ALA A 404 6.48 -4.68 -29.45
C ALA A 404 7.52 -3.78 -28.76
N ASP A 405 7.13 -2.53 -28.50
CA ASP A 405 7.91 -1.56 -27.73
C ASP A 405 8.22 -2.08 -26.31
N TYR A 406 9.40 -1.78 -25.79
CA TYR A 406 9.80 -2.14 -24.42
C TYR A 406 8.77 -1.74 -23.36
N ALA A 407 8.10 -0.60 -23.55
CA ALA A 407 7.09 -0.07 -22.61
C ALA A 407 5.79 -0.90 -22.52
N ILE A 408 5.48 -1.76 -23.49
CA ILE A 408 4.31 -2.69 -23.41
C ILE A 408 4.73 -4.15 -23.26
N ARG A 409 5.98 -4.50 -23.63
CA ARG A 409 6.52 -5.86 -23.66
C ARG A 409 6.33 -6.63 -22.36
N GLU A 410 6.78 -6.08 -21.23
CA GLU A 410 6.72 -6.72 -19.91
C GLU A 410 5.27 -7.02 -19.45
N GLU A 411 4.35 -6.08 -19.69
CA GLU A 411 2.92 -6.24 -19.36
C GLU A 411 2.27 -7.33 -20.24
N MET A 412 2.65 -7.39 -21.52
CA MET A 412 2.17 -8.39 -22.46
C MET A 412 2.72 -9.79 -22.14
N VAL A 413 3.99 -9.91 -21.77
CA VAL A 413 4.60 -11.17 -21.33
C VAL A 413 3.84 -11.76 -20.14
N LEU A 414 3.55 -10.95 -19.13
CA LEU A 414 2.76 -11.37 -17.96
C LEU A 414 1.34 -11.82 -18.37
N LYS A 415 0.64 -11.04 -19.20
CA LYS A 415 -0.70 -11.41 -19.69
C LYS A 415 -0.68 -12.69 -20.52
N VAL A 416 0.31 -12.88 -21.41
CA VAL A 416 0.45 -14.11 -22.20
C VAL A 416 0.67 -15.31 -21.27
N ALA A 417 1.58 -15.22 -20.31
CA ALA A 417 1.83 -16.31 -19.35
C ALA A 417 0.56 -16.70 -18.58
N ILE A 418 -0.21 -15.72 -18.08
CA ILE A 418 -1.49 -15.97 -17.38
C ILE A 418 -2.52 -16.63 -18.33
N LEU A 419 -2.65 -16.15 -19.57
CA LEU A 419 -3.61 -16.72 -20.53
C LEU A 419 -3.25 -18.16 -20.92
N THR A 420 -1.96 -18.43 -21.14
CA THR A 420 -1.46 -19.78 -21.43
C THR A 420 -1.69 -20.72 -20.25
N GLU A 421 -1.46 -20.29 -19.01
CA GLU A 421 -1.71 -21.13 -17.84
C GLU A 421 -3.21 -21.33 -17.56
N LYS A 422 -4.03 -20.28 -17.65
CA LYS A 422 -5.47 -20.34 -17.32
C LYS A 422 -6.30 -21.14 -18.34
N TYR A 423 -5.93 -21.09 -19.63
CA TYR A 423 -6.75 -21.65 -20.71
C TYR A 423 -6.08 -22.81 -21.46
N ALA A 424 -5.01 -23.39 -20.92
CA ALA A 424 -4.47 -24.65 -21.43
C ALA A 424 -5.48 -25.79 -21.20
N THR A 425 -5.96 -26.37 -22.30
CA THR A 425 -6.74 -27.63 -22.31
C THR A 425 -5.87 -28.87 -22.50
N ASP A 426 -4.61 -28.65 -22.87
CA ASP A 426 -3.59 -29.65 -23.18
C ASP A 426 -2.25 -29.16 -22.64
N ALA A 427 -1.51 -30.05 -21.99
CA ALA A 427 -0.22 -29.75 -21.39
C ALA A 427 0.90 -29.62 -22.44
N GLN A 428 0.79 -30.28 -23.60
CA GLN A 428 1.73 -30.10 -24.70
C GLN A 428 1.67 -28.66 -25.24
N TRP A 429 0.46 -28.14 -25.51
CA TRP A 429 0.24 -26.75 -25.90
C TRP A 429 0.75 -25.74 -24.86
N TYR A 430 0.57 -26.02 -23.56
CA TYR A 430 1.13 -25.17 -22.50
C TYR A 430 2.66 -25.08 -22.59
N ILE A 431 3.35 -26.22 -22.75
CA ILE A 431 4.81 -26.29 -22.90
C ILE A 431 5.24 -25.51 -24.15
N ASP A 432 4.64 -25.79 -25.30
CA ASP A 432 4.94 -25.12 -26.58
C ASP A 432 4.86 -23.59 -26.47
N MET A 433 3.76 -23.07 -25.92
CA MET A 433 3.56 -21.62 -25.78
C MET A 433 4.50 -21.01 -24.74
N THR A 434 4.83 -21.73 -23.66
CA THR A 434 5.71 -21.23 -22.59
C THR A 434 7.18 -21.22 -23.03
N LEU A 435 7.67 -22.25 -23.72
CA LEU A 435 9.01 -22.27 -24.31
C LEU A 435 9.16 -21.19 -25.41
N LYS A 436 8.11 -20.97 -26.20
CA LYS A 436 8.04 -19.89 -27.18
C LYS A 436 8.01 -18.49 -26.54
N LEU A 437 7.38 -18.33 -25.37
CA LEU A 437 7.42 -17.08 -24.61
C LEU A 437 8.84 -16.80 -24.05
N LEU A 438 9.48 -17.83 -23.48
CA LEU A 438 10.83 -17.75 -22.90
C LEU A 438 11.91 -17.47 -23.96
N SER A 439 11.79 -18.04 -25.17
CA SER A 439 12.72 -17.77 -26.28
C SER A 439 12.60 -16.35 -26.84
N LEU A 440 11.41 -15.74 -26.78
CA LEU A 440 11.17 -14.40 -27.33
C LEU A 440 11.39 -13.26 -26.32
N ALA A 441 11.18 -13.50 -25.02
CA ALA A 441 11.21 -12.44 -24.01
C ALA A 441 11.57 -12.93 -22.60
N GLY A 442 12.48 -13.89 -22.48
CA GLY A 442 12.88 -14.51 -21.21
C GLY A 442 13.29 -13.53 -20.10
N ASP A 443 13.92 -12.39 -20.43
CA ASP A 443 14.32 -11.35 -19.45
C ASP A 443 13.13 -10.69 -18.71
N HIS A 444 11.92 -10.83 -19.26
CA HIS A 444 10.68 -10.32 -18.66
C HIS A 444 9.83 -11.43 -18.02
N VAL A 445 10.29 -12.68 -18.06
CA VAL A 445 9.62 -13.83 -17.47
C VAL A 445 10.33 -14.17 -16.16
N ASN A 446 9.57 -14.26 -15.07
CA ASN A 446 10.15 -14.52 -13.75
C ASN A 446 10.40 -16.02 -13.52
N ASP A 447 11.34 -16.34 -12.61
CA ASP A 447 11.88 -17.69 -12.44
C ASP A 447 10.83 -18.78 -12.12
N GLU A 448 9.68 -18.43 -11.51
CA GLU A 448 8.66 -19.44 -11.18
C GLU A 448 8.01 -20.06 -12.44
N VAL A 449 8.05 -19.37 -13.59
CA VAL A 449 7.47 -19.89 -14.84
C VAL A 449 8.30 -21.06 -15.38
N TRP A 450 9.63 -20.95 -15.41
CA TRP A 450 10.46 -22.06 -15.88
C TRP A 450 10.50 -23.23 -14.88
N GLN A 451 10.40 -22.94 -13.59
CA GLN A 451 10.21 -23.95 -12.55
C GLN A 451 8.87 -24.69 -12.70
N ARG A 452 7.80 -23.99 -13.12
CA ARG A 452 6.49 -24.60 -13.38
C ARG A 452 6.52 -25.52 -14.60
N VAL A 453 7.27 -25.17 -15.65
CA VAL A 453 7.51 -26.08 -16.80
C VAL A 453 8.18 -27.37 -16.33
N ILE A 454 9.23 -27.29 -15.50
CA ILE A 454 9.91 -28.48 -14.96
C ILE A 454 8.95 -29.36 -14.15
N GLN A 455 8.12 -28.77 -13.29
CA GLN A 455 7.13 -29.54 -12.51
C GLN A 455 6.14 -30.29 -13.42
N ILE A 456 5.61 -29.61 -14.44
CA ILE A 456 4.64 -30.21 -15.37
C ILE A 456 5.28 -31.33 -16.19
N VAL A 457 6.50 -31.14 -16.71
CA VAL A 457 7.22 -32.18 -17.46
C VAL A 457 7.58 -33.37 -16.56
N THR A 458 8.06 -33.12 -15.33
CA THR A 458 8.43 -34.20 -14.39
C THR A 458 7.21 -35.05 -14.02
N ASN A 459 6.07 -34.41 -13.75
CA ASN A 459 4.86 -35.09 -13.30
C ASN A 459 4.04 -35.79 -14.41
N ASN A 460 4.35 -35.58 -15.70
CA ASN A 460 3.60 -36.15 -16.82
C ASN A 460 4.54 -36.92 -17.76
N GLU A 461 4.66 -38.24 -17.54
CA GLU A 461 5.55 -39.15 -18.26
C GLU A 461 5.41 -39.04 -19.79
N GLU A 462 4.18 -38.94 -20.29
CA GLU A 462 3.87 -38.81 -21.73
C GLU A 462 4.49 -37.56 -22.40
N LEU A 463 4.82 -36.51 -21.62
CA LEU A 463 5.42 -35.28 -22.12
C LEU A 463 6.96 -35.29 -22.07
N GLN A 464 7.58 -36.18 -21.29
CA GLN A 464 9.01 -36.13 -20.97
C GLN A 464 9.89 -36.23 -22.23
N ALA A 465 9.68 -37.26 -23.06
CA ALA A 465 10.45 -37.45 -24.29
C ALA A 465 10.23 -36.31 -25.31
N TYR A 466 8.99 -35.83 -25.44
CA TYR A 466 8.65 -34.70 -26.33
C TYR A 466 9.30 -33.39 -25.86
N ALA A 467 9.24 -33.10 -24.56
CA ALA A 467 9.84 -31.92 -23.96
C ALA A 467 11.37 -31.95 -24.09
N ALA A 468 12.01 -33.10 -23.80
CA ALA A 468 13.45 -33.29 -23.96
C ALA A 468 13.91 -33.04 -25.40
N HIS A 469 13.23 -33.64 -26.39
CA HIS A 469 13.54 -33.43 -27.81
C HIS A 469 13.37 -31.96 -28.24
N THR A 470 12.28 -31.32 -27.80
CA THR A 470 11.98 -29.91 -28.13
C THR A 470 12.99 -28.96 -27.50
N LEU A 471 13.36 -29.17 -26.23
CA LEU A 471 14.37 -28.38 -25.53
C LEU A 471 15.77 -28.58 -26.14
N LEU A 472 16.14 -29.79 -26.57
CA LEU A 472 17.39 -30.01 -27.29
C LEU A 472 17.46 -29.16 -28.58
N GLY A 473 16.34 -29.03 -29.30
CA GLY A 473 16.22 -28.14 -30.46
C GLY A 473 16.48 -26.66 -30.14
N TYR A 474 15.97 -26.16 -29.01
CA TYR A 474 16.29 -24.80 -28.52
C TYR A 474 17.76 -24.68 -28.09
N MET A 475 18.31 -25.70 -27.42
CA MET A 475 19.68 -25.70 -26.89
C MET A 475 20.77 -25.73 -27.96
N LYS A 476 20.49 -26.33 -29.14
CA LYS A 476 21.40 -26.31 -30.30
C LYS A 476 21.55 -24.91 -30.93
N ASN A 477 20.63 -23.99 -30.67
CA ASN A 477 20.66 -22.60 -31.14
C ASN A 477 21.03 -21.65 -29.99
N ASP A 478 21.27 -20.37 -30.26
CA ASP A 478 21.39 -19.41 -29.16
C ASP A 478 20.03 -19.19 -28.46
N CYS A 479 20.03 -19.15 -27.13
CA CYS A 479 18.79 -19.22 -26.34
C CYS A 479 18.95 -18.58 -24.96
N HIS A 480 17.84 -18.11 -24.40
CA HIS A 480 17.80 -17.42 -23.10
C HIS A 480 18.19 -18.35 -21.93
N GLU A 481 18.78 -17.80 -20.87
CA GLU A 481 19.26 -18.57 -19.72
C GLU A 481 18.16 -19.43 -19.08
N SER A 482 16.92 -18.97 -19.04
CA SER A 482 15.78 -19.76 -18.52
C SER A 482 15.54 -21.04 -19.33
N LEU A 483 15.77 -21.02 -20.66
CA LEU A 483 15.71 -22.23 -21.49
C LEU A 483 16.91 -23.14 -21.25
N VAL A 484 18.09 -22.59 -20.95
CA VAL A 484 19.26 -23.37 -20.52
C VAL A 484 18.97 -24.10 -19.20
N LYS A 485 18.33 -23.43 -18.23
CA LYS A 485 17.93 -24.01 -16.94
C LYS A 485 16.91 -25.13 -17.08
N ILE A 486 15.86 -24.96 -17.90
CA ILE A 486 14.91 -26.05 -18.18
C ILE A 486 15.62 -27.18 -18.95
N GLY A 487 16.37 -26.84 -20.00
CA GLY A 487 17.02 -27.80 -20.88
C GLY A 487 18.02 -28.70 -20.14
N CYS A 488 18.87 -28.15 -19.27
CA CYS A 488 19.81 -28.97 -18.50
C CYS A 488 19.14 -29.87 -17.46
N TYR A 489 18.03 -29.44 -16.84
CA TYR A 489 17.26 -30.30 -15.95
C TYR A 489 16.57 -31.42 -16.74
N VAL A 490 15.76 -31.08 -17.75
CA VAL A 490 14.94 -32.04 -18.50
C VAL A 490 15.82 -33.03 -19.28
N LEU A 491 16.94 -32.61 -19.86
CA LEU A 491 17.89 -33.54 -20.48
C LEU A 491 18.61 -34.39 -19.41
N GLY A 492 18.96 -33.81 -18.25
CA GLY A 492 19.64 -34.53 -17.17
C GLY A 492 18.83 -35.69 -16.57
N GLU A 493 17.51 -35.53 -16.47
CA GLU A 493 16.59 -36.62 -16.07
C GLU A 493 16.23 -37.52 -17.27
N PHE A 494 15.66 -36.93 -18.33
CA PHE A 494 14.90 -37.63 -19.37
C PHE A 494 15.63 -37.76 -20.72
N GLY A 495 16.88 -37.30 -20.82
CA GLY A 495 17.68 -37.37 -22.04
C GLY A 495 17.90 -38.79 -22.56
N HIS A 496 17.79 -39.79 -21.68
CA HIS A 496 17.88 -41.21 -22.04
C HIS A 496 16.70 -41.66 -22.94
N LEU A 497 15.51 -41.08 -22.78
CA LEU A 497 14.31 -41.38 -23.58
C LEU A 497 14.43 -40.96 -25.06
N ILE A 498 15.40 -40.09 -25.37
CA ILE A 498 15.61 -39.58 -26.73
C ILE A 498 16.97 -39.98 -27.32
N ALA A 499 17.79 -40.77 -26.61
CA ALA A 499 19.16 -41.07 -27.01
C ALA A 499 19.27 -41.79 -28.37
N ASP A 500 18.31 -42.66 -28.69
CA ASP A 500 18.24 -43.38 -29.97
C ASP A 500 17.67 -42.55 -31.13
N ASN A 501 17.12 -41.35 -30.87
CA ASN A 501 16.53 -40.52 -31.91
C ASN A 501 17.63 -39.85 -32.78
N PRO A 502 17.46 -39.81 -34.12
CA PRO A 502 18.41 -39.15 -35.00
C PRO A 502 18.66 -37.68 -34.60
N GLY A 503 19.91 -37.34 -34.34
CA GLY A 503 20.29 -36.00 -33.89
C GLY A 503 20.11 -35.74 -32.39
N SER A 504 19.83 -36.76 -31.58
CA SER A 504 19.64 -36.66 -30.12
C SER A 504 20.56 -37.59 -29.33
N SER A 505 21.64 -38.06 -29.94
CA SER A 505 22.60 -38.98 -29.30
C SER A 505 23.23 -38.38 -28.03
N PRO A 506 23.72 -39.19 -27.07
CA PRO A 506 24.28 -38.68 -25.81
C PRO A 506 25.41 -37.66 -26.01
N ILE A 507 26.25 -37.86 -27.03
CA ILE A 507 27.31 -36.91 -27.41
C ILE A 507 26.75 -35.57 -27.93
N GLU A 508 25.65 -35.57 -28.67
CA GLU A 508 25.00 -34.33 -29.14
C GLU A 508 24.30 -33.58 -28.00
N GLN A 509 23.68 -34.29 -27.06
CA GLN A 509 23.12 -33.70 -25.84
C GLN A 509 24.22 -33.06 -24.99
N PHE A 510 25.35 -33.76 -24.80
CA PHE A 510 26.53 -33.23 -24.13
C PHE A 510 27.08 -31.97 -24.81
N LEU A 511 27.28 -32.00 -26.14
CA LEU A 511 27.82 -30.87 -26.89
C LEU A 511 26.90 -29.64 -26.82
N ALA A 512 25.58 -29.83 -26.88
CA ALA A 512 24.61 -28.74 -26.75
C ALA A 512 24.68 -28.08 -25.36
N LEU A 513 24.79 -28.87 -24.28
CA LEU A 513 24.95 -28.36 -22.92
C LEU A 513 26.33 -27.72 -22.69
N GLN A 514 27.40 -28.34 -23.19
CA GLN A 514 28.77 -27.83 -23.07
C GLN A 514 28.91 -26.46 -23.74
N ALA A 515 28.31 -26.27 -24.91
CA ALA A 515 28.30 -24.97 -25.60
C ALA A 515 27.71 -23.84 -24.73
N LYS A 516 26.69 -24.15 -23.92
CA LYS A 516 26.06 -23.19 -22.99
C LYS A 516 26.87 -22.91 -21.73
N MET A 517 27.83 -23.75 -21.36
CA MET A 517 28.73 -23.43 -20.23
C MET A 517 29.62 -22.22 -20.52
N PHE A 518 29.97 -21.96 -21.79
CA PHE A 518 30.80 -20.82 -22.15
C PHE A 518 30.05 -19.48 -22.03
N THR A 519 28.78 -19.43 -22.43
CA THR A 519 27.97 -18.19 -22.48
C THR A 519 27.03 -18.00 -21.27
N GLY A 520 26.70 -19.06 -20.54
CA GLY A 520 25.78 -19.01 -19.40
C GLY A 520 26.38 -18.43 -18.11
N SER A 521 25.51 -18.01 -17.19
CA SER A 521 25.85 -17.59 -15.83
C SER A 521 26.45 -18.75 -15.00
N ASP A 522 27.09 -18.42 -13.88
CA ASP A 522 27.62 -19.43 -12.96
C ASP A 522 26.51 -20.31 -12.35
N ASN A 523 25.29 -19.77 -12.20
CA ASN A 523 24.12 -20.56 -11.82
C ASN A 523 23.74 -21.59 -12.90
N ALA A 524 23.69 -21.18 -14.17
CA ALA A 524 23.43 -22.08 -15.29
C ALA A 524 24.55 -23.14 -15.43
N ARG A 525 25.82 -22.75 -15.27
CA ARG A 525 26.97 -23.68 -15.22
C ARG A 525 26.81 -24.71 -14.10
N ALA A 526 26.40 -24.30 -12.90
CA ALA A 526 26.20 -25.20 -11.76
C ALA A 526 25.08 -26.23 -12.02
N MET A 527 23.99 -25.82 -12.67
CA MET A 527 22.93 -26.75 -13.09
C MET A 527 23.39 -27.71 -14.21
N ILE A 528 24.20 -27.23 -15.17
CA ILE A 528 24.78 -28.09 -16.22
C ILE A 528 25.73 -29.14 -15.60
N LEU A 529 26.54 -28.78 -14.60
CA LEU A 529 27.37 -29.75 -13.87
C LEU A 529 26.53 -30.85 -13.20
N SER A 530 25.36 -30.52 -12.65
CA SER A 530 24.43 -31.51 -12.08
C SER A 530 23.77 -32.39 -13.14
N SER A 531 23.45 -31.83 -14.32
CA SER A 531 23.02 -32.61 -15.49
C SER A 531 24.11 -33.60 -15.93
N PHE A 532 25.37 -33.15 -15.93
CA PHE A 532 26.52 -33.98 -16.30
C PHE A 532 26.80 -35.14 -15.32
N VAL A 533 26.53 -35.02 -14.01
CA VAL A 533 26.70 -36.17 -13.12
C VAL A 533 25.62 -37.23 -13.34
N LYS A 534 24.39 -36.83 -13.70
CA LYS A 534 23.36 -37.76 -14.18
C LYS A 534 23.76 -38.42 -15.50
N PHE A 535 24.36 -37.68 -16.43
CA PHE A 535 24.92 -38.27 -17.66
C PHE A 535 26.04 -39.30 -17.41
N VAL A 536 26.82 -39.20 -16.33
CA VAL A 536 27.79 -40.24 -15.96
C VAL A 536 27.08 -41.56 -15.59
N ASN A 537 25.92 -41.48 -14.95
CA ASN A 537 25.10 -42.64 -14.61
C ASN A 537 24.39 -43.23 -15.86
N LEU A 538 23.80 -42.37 -16.69
CA LEU A 538 22.98 -42.75 -17.84
C LEU A 538 23.79 -43.18 -19.07
N PHE A 539 24.96 -42.57 -19.33
CA PHE A 539 25.67 -42.68 -20.60
C PHE A 539 27.17 -43.03 -20.42
N PRO A 540 27.53 -44.31 -20.22
CA PRO A 540 28.91 -44.75 -20.04
C PRO A 540 29.86 -44.35 -21.16
N GLU A 541 29.36 -44.24 -22.40
CA GLU A 541 30.10 -43.87 -23.61
C GLU A 541 30.69 -42.45 -23.61
N ILE A 542 30.09 -41.51 -22.87
CA ILE A 542 30.57 -40.12 -22.73
C ILE A 542 31.20 -39.81 -21.36
N LYS A 543 31.29 -40.82 -20.46
CA LYS A 543 31.94 -40.70 -19.13
C LYS A 543 33.34 -40.06 -19.19
N PRO A 544 34.23 -40.38 -20.16
CA PRO A 544 35.55 -39.73 -20.25
C PRO A 544 35.51 -38.21 -20.45
N GLN A 545 34.60 -37.72 -21.30
CA GLN A 545 34.40 -36.32 -21.62
C GLN A 545 33.85 -35.55 -20.41
N LEU A 546 32.87 -36.13 -19.72
CA LEU A 546 32.27 -35.56 -18.51
C LEU A 546 33.31 -35.42 -17.37
N LEU A 547 34.14 -36.45 -17.16
CA LEU A 547 35.24 -36.41 -16.18
C LEU A 547 36.27 -35.31 -16.49
N GLN A 548 36.52 -34.99 -17.75
CA GLN A 548 37.40 -33.88 -18.13
C GLN A 548 36.82 -32.52 -17.74
N ILE A 549 35.50 -32.33 -17.89
CA ILE A 549 34.81 -31.11 -17.45
C ILE A 549 34.88 -30.95 -15.93
N PHE A 550 34.62 -32.01 -15.15
CA PHE A 550 34.72 -31.91 -13.69
C PHE A 550 36.14 -31.59 -13.20
N ARG A 551 37.19 -32.14 -13.83
CA ARG A 551 38.59 -31.76 -13.52
C ARG A 551 38.88 -30.29 -13.82
N LEU A 552 38.33 -29.74 -14.91
CA LEU A 552 38.45 -28.32 -15.24
C LEU A 552 37.78 -27.43 -14.18
N TYR A 553 36.51 -27.70 -13.86
CA TYR A 553 35.75 -26.89 -12.91
C TYR A 553 36.12 -27.12 -11.44
N SER A 554 36.78 -28.22 -11.07
CA SER A 554 37.33 -28.41 -9.71
C SER A 554 38.41 -27.37 -9.34
N HIS A 555 38.96 -26.66 -10.33
CA HIS A 555 39.89 -25.54 -10.16
C HIS A 555 39.22 -24.17 -10.42
N SER A 556 37.89 -24.12 -10.45
CA SER A 556 37.12 -22.88 -10.57
C SER A 556 37.39 -21.94 -9.39
N PRO A 557 37.49 -20.61 -9.62
CA PRO A 557 37.53 -19.63 -8.54
C PRO A 557 36.15 -19.41 -7.88
N ASP A 558 35.06 -19.81 -8.54
CA ASP A 558 33.73 -19.84 -7.94
C ASP A 558 33.56 -21.11 -7.09
N SER A 559 33.15 -20.93 -5.83
CA SER A 559 33.07 -22.00 -4.83
C SER A 559 31.94 -23.00 -5.08
N GLU A 560 30.81 -22.58 -5.67
CA GLU A 560 29.69 -23.49 -5.94
C GLU A 560 30.05 -24.42 -7.11
N LEU A 561 30.64 -23.86 -8.18
CA LEU A 561 31.16 -24.63 -9.31
C LEU A 561 32.30 -25.56 -8.88
N GLN A 562 33.22 -25.07 -8.05
CA GLN A 562 34.33 -25.88 -7.53
C GLN A 562 33.82 -27.04 -6.68
N GLN A 563 32.92 -26.79 -5.72
CA GLN A 563 32.39 -27.81 -4.82
C GLN A 563 31.68 -28.92 -5.61
N ARG A 564 30.71 -28.54 -6.48
CA ARG A 564 30.00 -29.52 -7.32
C ARG A 564 30.94 -30.32 -8.20
N ALA A 565 31.87 -29.65 -8.89
CA ALA A 565 32.81 -30.35 -9.78
C ALA A 565 33.74 -31.30 -9.02
N PHE A 566 34.20 -30.95 -7.81
CA PHE A 566 35.05 -31.81 -7.00
C PHE A 566 34.27 -33.00 -6.42
N GLU A 567 33.06 -32.78 -5.90
CA GLU A 567 32.19 -33.85 -5.40
C GLU A 567 31.76 -34.81 -6.50
N TYR A 568 31.32 -34.30 -7.66
CA TYR A 568 30.92 -35.12 -8.80
C TYR A 568 32.10 -35.88 -9.42
N LEU A 569 33.29 -35.27 -9.49
CA LEU A 569 34.51 -35.99 -9.90
C LEU A 569 34.84 -37.13 -8.94
N SER A 570 34.74 -36.88 -7.63
CA SER A 570 35.01 -37.88 -6.60
C SER A 570 34.01 -39.04 -6.68
N LEU A 571 32.72 -38.75 -6.78
CA LEU A 571 31.64 -39.73 -6.92
C LEU A 571 31.80 -40.57 -8.21
N ALA A 572 32.09 -39.92 -9.34
CA ALA A 572 32.24 -40.56 -10.65
C ALA A 572 33.54 -41.38 -10.83
N THR A 573 34.48 -41.30 -9.88
CA THR A 573 35.76 -42.04 -9.87
C THR A 573 35.89 -43.07 -8.74
N LEU A 574 34.81 -43.32 -7.99
CA LEU A 574 34.75 -44.42 -7.02
C LEU A 574 34.90 -45.78 -7.72
N PRO A 575 35.43 -46.81 -7.02
CA PRO A 575 35.63 -48.15 -7.59
C PRO A 575 34.33 -48.97 -7.75
N SER A 576 33.19 -48.49 -7.23
CA SER A 576 31.86 -49.03 -7.52
C SER A 576 30.93 -47.91 -7.97
N ASP A 577 30.14 -48.18 -9.01
CA ASP A 577 29.08 -47.31 -9.51
C ASP A 577 27.75 -47.46 -8.71
N ASP A 578 27.68 -48.32 -7.69
CA ASP A 578 26.43 -48.52 -6.91
C ASP A 578 25.95 -47.22 -6.24
N LEU A 579 26.89 -46.43 -5.68
CA LEU A 579 26.55 -45.17 -5.02
C LEU A 579 26.08 -44.10 -6.00
N ILE A 580 26.72 -43.97 -7.18
CA ILE A 580 26.29 -42.97 -8.18
C ILE A 580 24.93 -43.33 -8.77
N ARG A 581 24.62 -44.62 -8.94
CA ARG A 581 23.28 -45.09 -9.33
C ARG A 581 22.21 -44.69 -8.32
N THR A 582 22.44 -44.92 -7.02
CA THR A 582 21.49 -44.55 -5.96
C THR A 582 21.36 -43.03 -5.78
N VAL A 583 22.44 -42.26 -5.96
CA VAL A 583 22.43 -40.79 -5.81
C VAL A 583 21.82 -40.09 -7.03
N CYS A 584 21.97 -40.67 -8.23
CA CYS A 584 21.44 -40.13 -9.49
C CYS A 584 20.19 -40.86 -10.00
N ASP A 585 19.42 -41.47 -9.09
CA ASP A 585 18.10 -42.04 -9.37
C ASP A 585 17.10 -40.96 -9.83
N GLU A 586 15.95 -41.38 -10.37
CA GLU A 586 14.95 -40.46 -10.91
C GLU A 586 14.32 -39.59 -9.82
N MET A 587 14.13 -38.30 -10.14
CA MET A 587 13.55 -37.35 -9.20
C MET A 587 12.05 -37.66 -8.96
N PRO A 588 11.59 -37.78 -7.70
CA PRO A 588 10.17 -38.01 -7.40
C PRO A 588 9.29 -36.84 -7.88
N PRO A 589 8.01 -37.09 -8.21
CA PRO A 589 7.10 -36.07 -8.72
C PRO A 589 6.87 -34.94 -7.70
N PHE A 590 6.71 -33.72 -8.22
CA PHE A 590 6.50 -32.54 -7.42
C PHE A 590 5.06 -32.45 -6.90
N SER A 591 4.88 -32.02 -5.65
CA SER A 591 3.57 -31.65 -5.11
C SER A 591 2.92 -30.53 -5.94
N GLU A 592 1.62 -30.62 -6.20
CA GLU A 592 0.88 -29.55 -6.89
C GLU A 592 0.97 -28.21 -6.15
N ARG A 593 1.12 -27.11 -6.90
CA ARG A 593 1.19 -25.73 -6.37
C ARG A 593 0.32 -24.80 -7.21
N THR A 594 -0.36 -23.88 -6.55
CA THR A 594 -1.20 -22.84 -7.16
C THR A 594 -0.38 -21.74 -7.85
N SER A 595 -0.86 -21.23 -8.98
CA SER A 595 -0.17 -20.17 -9.74
C SER A 595 -0.03 -18.85 -8.97
N ILE A 596 1.15 -18.24 -9.10
CA ILE A 596 1.50 -16.94 -8.51
C ILE A 596 1.30 -15.80 -9.53
N LEU A 597 0.91 -16.07 -10.79
CA LEU A 597 0.96 -15.07 -11.87
C LEU A 597 -0.17 -14.03 -11.83
N LEU A 598 -1.42 -14.46 -11.61
CA LEU A 598 -2.59 -13.58 -11.44
C LEU A 598 -2.34 -12.50 -10.38
N SER A 599 -1.57 -12.85 -9.35
CA SER A 599 -1.19 -11.99 -8.23
C SER A 599 -0.53 -10.66 -8.65
N ARG A 600 0.34 -10.68 -9.67
CA ARG A 600 1.17 -9.53 -10.01
C ARG A 600 0.44 -8.53 -10.90
N LEU A 601 -0.52 -8.99 -11.70
CA LEU A 601 -1.25 -8.15 -12.65
C LEU A 601 -1.97 -6.99 -11.95
N HIS A 602 -2.67 -7.29 -10.84
CA HIS A 602 -3.41 -6.29 -10.07
C HIS A 602 -2.52 -5.32 -9.27
N GLN A 603 -1.22 -5.55 -9.13
CA GLN A 603 -0.30 -4.60 -8.48
C GLN A 603 0.11 -3.46 -9.42
N LYS A 604 0.13 -3.69 -10.74
CA LYS A 604 0.69 -2.75 -11.73
C LYS A 604 -0.30 -1.67 -12.21
N THR A 605 -1.60 -1.85 -11.95
CA THR A 605 -2.68 -0.96 -12.42
C THR A 605 -3.08 0.13 -11.41
N ALA A 606 -2.51 0.13 -10.21
CA ALA A 606 -2.89 1.04 -9.13
C ALA A 606 -2.24 2.43 -9.28
N GLY A 607 -2.95 3.39 -9.90
CA GLY A 607 -2.42 4.76 -10.08
C GLY A 607 -3.41 5.88 -10.40
N THR A 608 -4.71 5.61 -10.58
CA THR A 608 -5.72 6.65 -10.85
C THR A 608 -6.42 7.08 -9.56
N THR A 609 -6.61 8.39 -9.38
CA THR A 609 -7.24 9.01 -8.18
C THR A 609 -8.74 8.73 -8.01
N GLU A 610 -9.33 7.92 -8.89
CA GLU A 610 -10.72 7.48 -8.84
C GLU A 610 -10.73 5.94 -8.90
N ARG A 611 -11.41 5.30 -7.95
CA ARG A 611 -11.52 3.82 -7.90
C ARG A 611 -12.45 3.37 -9.03
N LYS A 612 -12.02 2.41 -9.85
CA LYS A 612 -12.89 1.75 -10.85
C LYS A 612 -13.80 0.75 -10.14
N THR A 613 -15.06 0.66 -10.56
CA THR A 613 -16.06 -0.28 -10.01
C THR A 613 -15.93 -1.70 -10.55
N TRP A 614 -14.81 -2.00 -11.22
CA TRP A 614 -14.51 -3.24 -11.96
C TRP A 614 -13.01 -3.33 -12.24
N VAL A 615 -12.52 -4.53 -12.59
CA VAL A 615 -11.11 -4.84 -12.90
C VAL A 615 -10.95 -5.53 -14.26
N VAL A 616 -9.77 -5.41 -14.87
CA VAL A 616 -9.40 -6.05 -16.14
C VAL A 616 -9.13 -7.54 -15.90
N GLY A 617 -9.78 -8.44 -16.65
CA GLY A 617 -9.66 -9.90 -16.46
C GLY A 617 -10.94 -10.74 -16.61
N GLY A 618 -12.01 -10.18 -17.18
CA GLY A 618 -13.27 -10.91 -17.42
C GLY A 618 -14.14 -11.06 -16.17
N LYS A 619 -15.23 -11.83 -16.30
CA LYS A 619 -16.22 -12.03 -15.22
C LYS A 619 -15.60 -12.67 -13.97
N ASP A 620 -14.70 -13.64 -14.13
CA ASP A 620 -14.07 -14.37 -13.00
C ASP A 620 -13.30 -13.43 -12.06
N ALA A 621 -12.45 -12.55 -12.62
CA ALA A 621 -11.68 -11.56 -11.86
C ALA A 621 -12.55 -10.48 -11.18
N ASN A 622 -13.84 -10.43 -11.51
CA ASN A 622 -14.83 -9.52 -10.92
C ASN A 622 -15.84 -10.26 -10.03
N ALA A 623 -15.79 -11.59 -9.95
CA ALA A 623 -16.70 -12.42 -9.18
C ALA A 623 -16.35 -12.43 -7.68
N ASP A 624 -15.06 -12.44 -7.33
CA ASP A 624 -14.66 -12.24 -5.93
C ASP A 624 -14.65 -10.75 -5.56
N LYS A 625 -15.57 -10.38 -4.65
CA LYS A 625 -15.62 -9.03 -4.07
C LYS A 625 -14.29 -8.64 -3.41
N LYS A 626 -13.52 -9.59 -2.87
CA LYS A 626 -12.18 -9.32 -2.31
C LYS A 626 -11.23 -8.85 -3.41
N GLU A 627 -11.15 -9.52 -4.57
CA GLU A 627 -10.26 -9.12 -5.68
C GLU A 627 -10.57 -7.72 -6.22
N VAL A 628 -11.86 -7.36 -6.33
CA VAL A 628 -12.27 -6.02 -6.79
C VAL A 628 -11.94 -4.93 -5.76
N LEU A 629 -12.25 -5.15 -4.47
CA LEU A 629 -11.86 -4.24 -3.37
C LEU A 629 -10.33 -4.07 -3.29
N MET A 630 -9.61 -5.16 -3.52
CA MET A 630 -8.16 -5.21 -3.57
C MET A 630 -7.61 -4.34 -4.73
N ALA A 631 -8.13 -4.44 -5.95
CA ALA A 631 -7.68 -3.60 -7.06
C ALA A 631 -8.03 -2.10 -6.90
N GLN A 632 -9.06 -1.79 -6.12
CA GLN A 632 -9.47 -0.42 -5.79
C GLN A 632 -8.58 0.26 -4.75
N THR A 633 -7.68 -0.47 -4.08
CA THR A 633 -6.80 0.11 -3.05
C THR A 633 -5.54 0.72 -3.68
N THR A 634 -5.50 2.04 -3.85
CA THR A 634 -4.28 2.78 -4.23
C THR A 634 -3.35 2.92 -3.01
N GLY A 635 -2.71 1.82 -2.63
CA GLY A 635 -1.78 1.70 -1.51
C GLY A 635 -1.11 0.31 -1.53
N LEU A 636 0.15 0.22 -1.12
CA LEU A 636 1.05 -0.88 -1.48
C LEU A 636 0.70 -2.28 -0.93
N LYS A 637 0.99 -3.29 -1.79
CA LYS A 637 1.33 -4.70 -1.53
C LYS A 637 0.23 -5.69 -1.11
N ARG A 638 0.21 -6.84 -1.81
CA ARG A 638 -0.60 -8.04 -1.54
C ARG A 638 0.20 -9.32 -1.71
N SER A 639 -0.11 -10.30 -0.86
CA SER A 639 0.01 -11.73 -1.13
C SER A 639 -1.39 -12.29 -1.45
N PHE A 640 -1.49 -13.41 -2.18
CA PHE A 640 -2.73 -13.80 -2.86
C PHE A 640 -3.20 -15.22 -2.54
N THR A 641 -4.53 -15.39 -2.59
CA THR A 641 -5.26 -16.66 -2.73
C THR A 641 -6.62 -16.36 -3.37
N THR A 642 -6.95 -16.96 -4.50
CA THR A 642 -8.31 -16.91 -5.09
C THR A 642 -8.65 -18.23 -5.80
N ILE A 643 -9.92 -18.63 -5.74
CA ILE A 643 -10.50 -19.88 -6.27
C ILE A 643 -11.77 -19.50 -7.06
N VAL A 644 -12.04 -20.07 -8.24
CA VAL A 644 -13.41 -20.25 -8.79
C VAL A 644 -13.50 -21.57 -9.58
N ASN A 645 -14.72 -22.08 -9.74
CA ASN A 645 -15.13 -23.48 -9.76
C ASN A 645 -15.84 -23.92 -11.05
N GLY A 646 -16.08 -25.24 -11.19
CA GLY A 646 -17.23 -25.84 -11.89
C GLY A 646 -16.94 -26.88 -12.97
N THR A 647 -17.80 -27.86 -13.29
CA THR A 647 -19.05 -28.36 -12.64
C THR A 647 -19.37 -29.79 -13.15
N ARG A 648 -20.04 -30.66 -12.35
CA ARG A 648 -21.24 -31.48 -12.75
C ARG A 648 -21.64 -32.61 -11.76
N THR A 649 -22.91 -32.57 -11.32
CA THR A 649 -23.91 -33.67 -11.12
C THR A 649 -23.53 -35.06 -10.54
N GLY A 650 -24.26 -35.49 -9.48
CA GLY A 650 -24.86 -36.86 -9.44
C GLY A 650 -24.75 -37.76 -8.19
N THR A 651 -25.69 -37.63 -7.24
CA THR A 651 -26.33 -38.71 -6.41
C THR A 651 -25.54 -39.70 -5.51
N ASN A 652 -25.85 -39.64 -4.20
CA ASN A 652 -26.04 -40.71 -3.19
C ASN A 652 -25.00 -41.84 -2.94
N GLY A 653 -24.49 -41.91 -1.69
CA GLY A 653 -24.06 -43.17 -1.05
C GLY A 653 -22.95 -43.05 0.02
N THR A 654 -23.28 -43.22 1.30
CA THR A 654 -22.32 -43.43 2.43
C THR A 654 -21.69 -44.84 2.36
N PRO A 655 -20.39 -45.06 2.71
CA PRO A 655 -19.92 -44.99 4.11
C PRO A 655 -18.43 -44.56 4.35
N THR A 656 -17.98 -44.69 5.61
CA THR A 656 -16.62 -44.57 6.24
C THR A 656 -15.46 -45.36 5.58
N PRO A 657 -14.15 -45.29 5.97
CA PRO A 657 -13.42 -44.57 7.07
C PRO A 657 -12.01 -43.97 6.65
N THR A 658 -11.12 -43.69 7.63
CA THR A 658 -9.62 -43.76 7.63
C THR A 658 -8.71 -42.51 7.71
N SER A 659 -7.67 -42.69 8.55
CA SER A 659 -6.34 -42.05 8.76
C SER A 659 -5.89 -40.76 8.05
N ALA A 660 -5.13 -39.97 8.82
CA ALA A 660 -4.40 -38.78 8.36
C ALA A 660 -3.10 -39.10 7.61
N THR A 661 -2.84 -38.34 6.54
CA THR A 661 -1.50 -37.98 6.05
C THR A 661 -1.50 -36.52 5.60
N SER A 662 -0.41 -35.81 5.87
CA SER A 662 -0.29 -34.36 5.68
C SER A 662 0.01 -33.97 4.24
N ALA A 663 -0.85 -33.15 3.64
CA ALA A 663 -0.45 -32.14 2.67
C ALA A 663 -1.40 -30.93 2.77
N SER A 664 -0.82 -29.75 2.58
CA SER A 664 -1.46 -28.44 2.53
C SER A 664 -2.78 -28.43 1.71
N GLY A 665 -3.93 -28.20 2.36
CA GLY A 665 -5.23 -28.20 1.68
C GLY A 665 -6.34 -27.43 2.42
N ASP A 666 -6.82 -26.38 1.78
CA ASP A 666 -8.18 -25.81 1.81
C ASP A 666 -8.96 -25.63 3.12
N LEU A 667 -8.79 -24.43 3.68
CA LEU A 667 -9.83 -23.41 3.85
C LEU A 667 -11.32 -23.86 4.01
N ALA A 668 -11.74 -23.84 5.29
CA ALA A 668 -13.00 -23.30 5.80
C ALA A 668 -14.38 -23.95 5.48
N GLY A 669 -15.10 -24.22 6.56
CA GLY A 669 -16.53 -23.93 6.67
C GLY A 669 -17.13 -24.44 7.98
N LEU A 670 -18.19 -23.86 8.56
CA LEU A 670 -18.92 -22.60 8.33
C LEU A 670 -19.83 -22.44 9.57
N ASP A 671 -19.93 -21.27 10.22
CA ASP A 671 -21.25 -20.63 10.41
C ASP A 671 -21.15 -19.14 10.80
N PHE A 672 -22.28 -18.44 10.65
CA PHE A 672 -22.43 -17.00 10.54
C PHE A 672 -22.77 -16.28 11.86
N SER A 673 -22.37 -15.01 12.00
CA SER A 673 -23.33 -13.92 12.33
C SER A 673 -22.71 -12.50 12.32
N SER A 674 -23.38 -11.59 11.58
CA SER A 674 -23.53 -10.13 11.79
C SER A 674 -22.38 -9.26 12.37
N GLY A 675 -21.85 -8.31 11.58
CA GLY A 675 -21.08 -7.16 12.11
C GLY A 675 -20.50 -6.21 11.05
N PRO A 676 -20.27 -4.90 11.36
CA PRO A 676 -19.90 -3.87 10.38
C PRO A 676 -18.39 -3.70 10.20
N ALA A 677 -17.93 -3.37 8.98
CA ALA A 677 -16.51 -3.18 8.67
C ALA A 677 -15.99 -1.78 9.09
N LEU A 678 -15.64 -1.68 10.37
CA LEU A 678 -14.66 -0.71 10.92
C LEU A 678 -13.32 -0.79 10.14
N PRO A 679 -12.40 0.20 10.28
CA PRO A 679 -11.03 0.05 9.74
C PRO A 679 -10.48 -1.32 10.13
N ALA A 680 -10.02 -2.09 9.12
CA ALA A 680 -9.66 -3.50 9.27
C ALA A 680 -8.81 -3.63 10.55
N PRO A 681 -9.30 -4.34 11.58
CA PRO A 681 -8.81 -4.15 12.92
C PRO A 681 -7.31 -4.42 12.94
N ASN A 682 -6.53 -3.50 13.51
CA ASN A 682 -5.13 -3.75 13.77
C ASN A 682 -5.05 -4.77 14.89
N LEU A 683 -5.20 -6.05 14.52
CA LEU A 683 -5.21 -7.18 15.44
C LEU A 683 -3.86 -7.38 16.14
N ALA A 684 -2.81 -6.67 15.71
CA ALA A 684 -1.53 -6.57 16.41
C ALA A 684 -1.46 -5.44 17.44
N SER A 685 -2.45 -4.54 17.51
CA SER A 685 -2.48 -3.47 18.50
C SER A 685 -2.88 -3.93 19.90
N ALA A 686 -2.57 -3.09 20.89
CA ALA A 686 -2.90 -3.29 22.29
C ALA A 686 -4.41 -3.47 22.60
N ALA A 687 -5.31 -3.20 21.64
CA ALA A 687 -6.74 -3.46 21.78
C ALA A 687 -7.11 -4.96 21.73
N HIS A 688 -6.18 -5.84 21.29
CA HIS A 688 -6.45 -7.26 21.03
C HIS A 688 -5.54 -8.22 21.82
N LEU A 689 -4.97 -7.77 22.95
CA LEU A 689 -4.02 -8.54 23.75
C LEU A 689 -4.60 -9.88 24.24
N THR A 690 -3.84 -10.96 24.08
CA THR A 690 -4.18 -12.33 24.49
C THR A 690 -4.34 -12.44 26.01
N PRO A 691 -5.28 -13.24 26.55
CA PRO A 691 -5.32 -13.53 27.99
C PRO A 691 -3.94 -13.91 28.57
N ASP A 692 -3.66 -13.47 29.79
CA ASP A 692 -2.38 -13.68 30.49
C ASP A 692 -1.12 -13.11 29.80
N TRP A 693 -1.25 -12.30 28.73
CA TRP A 693 -0.15 -11.51 28.14
C TRP A 693 0.65 -10.73 29.19
N ASP A 694 -0.04 -10.24 30.22
CA ASP A 694 0.52 -9.36 31.23
C ASP A 694 1.43 -10.11 32.21
N ILE A 695 1.34 -11.44 32.31
CA ILE A 695 2.16 -12.23 33.25
C ILE A 695 3.63 -12.19 32.82
N GLY A 696 3.93 -12.56 31.58
CA GLY A 696 5.30 -12.53 31.07
C GLY A 696 5.81 -11.12 30.81
N PHE A 697 4.94 -10.20 30.36
CA PHE A 697 5.29 -8.78 30.27
C PHE A 697 5.68 -8.18 31.64
N ASN A 698 4.93 -8.48 32.71
CA ASN A 698 5.27 -8.00 34.06
C ASN A 698 6.55 -8.64 34.62
N ARG A 699 6.81 -9.90 34.30
CA ARG A 699 8.06 -10.61 34.64
C ARG A 699 9.27 -9.98 33.95
N LEU A 700 9.17 -9.77 32.63
CA LEU A 700 10.22 -9.18 31.78
C LEU A 700 10.31 -7.66 31.84
N TYR A 701 9.53 -7.00 32.70
CA TYR A 701 9.52 -5.55 32.85
C TYR A 701 10.89 -5.01 33.31
N TYR A 702 11.64 -5.80 34.07
CA TYR A 702 12.99 -5.45 34.56
C TYR A 702 14.06 -6.48 34.18
N THR A 703 13.71 -7.74 33.94
CA THR A 703 14.68 -8.77 33.54
C THR A 703 14.96 -8.73 32.04
N SER A 704 16.15 -9.19 31.64
CA SER A 704 16.57 -9.16 30.24
C SER A 704 16.24 -10.43 29.46
N GLU A 705 15.92 -11.53 30.12
CA GLU A 705 15.65 -12.83 29.51
C GLU A 705 14.54 -13.58 30.27
N GLY A 706 13.77 -14.38 29.55
CA GLY A 706 12.74 -15.26 30.11
C GLY A 706 11.55 -15.50 29.18
N VAL A 707 10.55 -16.20 29.69
CA VAL A 707 9.30 -16.51 28.96
C VAL A 707 8.36 -15.30 28.99
N LEU A 708 8.03 -14.77 27.81
CA LEU A 708 7.05 -13.70 27.56
C LEU A 708 5.62 -14.23 27.51
N PHE A 709 5.42 -15.40 26.93
CA PHE A 709 4.13 -16.08 26.87
C PHE A 709 4.36 -17.59 26.71
N GLU A 710 3.50 -18.40 27.30
CA GLU A 710 3.58 -19.85 27.20
C GLU A 710 2.22 -20.48 27.46
N ASP A 711 1.87 -21.48 26.64
CA ASP A 711 0.73 -22.35 26.88
C ASP A 711 1.10 -23.82 26.53
N ALA A 712 0.10 -24.63 26.16
CA ALA A 712 0.31 -26.02 25.76
C ALA A 712 0.91 -26.19 24.35
N GLN A 713 0.83 -25.18 23.48
CA GLN A 713 1.20 -25.27 22.07
C GLN A 713 2.48 -24.49 21.74
N ILE A 714 2.68 -23.30 22.30
CA ILE A 714 3.92 -22.54 22.08
C ILE A 714 4.53 -22.01 23.37
N GLN A 715 5.80 -21.68 23.28
CA GLN A 715 6.50 -20.83 24.25
C GLN A 715 7.23 -19.72 23.49
N VAL A 716 6.86 -18.48 23.80
CA VAL A 716 7.52 -17.27 23.33
C VAL A 716 8.55 -16.87 24.37
N GLY A 717 9.80 -17.28 24.17
CA GLY A 717 10.95 -16.73 24.89
C GLY A 717 11.30 -15.35 24.36
N LEU A 718 11.79 -14.48 25.24
CA LEU A 718 12.33 -13.18 24.89
C LEU A 718 13.69 -13.00 25.55
N ARG A 719 14.67 -12.54 24.77
CA ARG A 719 15.95 -12.05 25.26
C ARG A 719 16.21 -10.66 24.71
N SER A 720 16.57 -9.73 25.58
CA SER A 720 16.78 -8.32 25.26
C SER A 720 18.12 -7.83 25.76
N GLU A 721 18.81 -7.04 24.96
CA GLU A 721 20.03 -6.34 25.35
C GLU A 721 19.93 -4.87 24.92
N TYR A 722 20.29 -3.96 25.81
CA TYR A 722 20.21 -2.52 25.58
C TYR A 722 21.60 -1.90 25.78
N ARG A 723 22.06 -1.11 24.81
CA ARG A 723 23.34 -0.39 24.85
C ARG A 723 23.13 1.03 24.31
N GLY A 724 23.15 2.01 25.21
CA GLY A 724 22.82 3.39 24.89
C GLY A 724 21.41 3.52 24.29
N HIS A 725 21.28 4.14 23.12
CA HIS A 725 19.98 4.31 22.44
C HIS A 725 19.51 3.09 21.61
N MET A 726 20.30 2.02 21.56
CA MET A 726 20.02 0.82 20.78
C MET A 726 19.61 -0.35 21.66
N GLY A 727 18.47 -0.95 21.35
CA GLY A 727 18.01 -2.22 21.91
C GLY A 727 17.99 -3.32 20.84
N VAL A 728 18.36 -4.54 21.21
CA VAL A 728 18.17 -5.74 20.38
C VAL A 728 17.28 -6.70 21.15
N VAL A 729 16.14 -7.06 20.57
CA VAL A 729 15.21 -8.04 21.14
C VAL A 729 15.16 -9.26 20.24
N LYS A 730 15.53 -10.41 20.78
CA LYS A 730 15.36 -11.72 20.15
C LYS A 730 14.12 -12.38 20.73
N LEU A 731 13.19 -12.73 19.86
CA LEU A 731 12.02 -13.54 20.17
C LEU A 731 12.32 -14.97 19.73
N TYR A 732 12.08 -15.92 20.62
CA TYR A 732 12.25 -17.35 20.40
C TYR A 732 10.89 -18.01 20.44
N ILE A 733 10.42 -18.52 19.31
CA ILE A 733 9.09 -19.13 19.18
C ILE A 733 9.31 -20.64 19.15
N SER A 734 9.11 -21.28 20.31
CA SER A 734 9.24 -22.73 20.48
C SER A 734 7.89 -23.38 20.23
N ASN A 735 7.86 -24.41 19.41
CA ASN A 735 6.70 -25.29 19.26
C ASN A 735 6.72 -26.35 20.36
N LYS A 736 5.81 -26.22 21.34
CA LYS A 736 5.62 -27.20 22.42
C LYS A 736 4.67 -28.35 22.06
N SER A 737 3.97 -28.25 20.93
CA SER A 737 3.07 -29.31 20.48
C SER A 737 3.83 -30.49 19.87
N SER A 738 3.18 -31.66 19.83
CA SER A 738 3.73 -32.90 19.29
C SER A 738 3.67 -33.01 17.75
N TYR A 739 3.38 -31.91 17.05
CA TYR A 739 3.21 -31.82 15.59
C TYR A 739 3.77 -30.49 15.08
N PRO A 740 4.16 -30.37 13.80
CA PRO A 740 4.66 -29.11 13.24
C PRO A 740 3.59 -28.01 13.24
N ILE A 741 4.00 -26.77 13.51
CA ILE A 741 3.20 -25.57 13.26
C ILE A 741 3.60 -24.97 11.91
N THR A 742 2.64 -24.57 11.08
CA THR A 742 2.87 -24.04 9.72
C THR A 742 2.25 -22.64 9.57
N SER A 743 2.50 -21.95 8.45
CA SER A 743 2.06 -20.56 8.22
C SER A 743 2.37 -19.58 9.37
N LEU A 744 3.47 -19.81 10.11
CA LEU A 744 3.90 -18.92 11.19
C LEU A 744 4.28 -17.55 10.61
N THR A 745 3.65 -16.51 11.13
CA THR A 745 3.78 -15.12 10.70
C THR A 745 3.74 -14.18 11.90
N THR A 746 4.42 -13.05 11.78
CA THR A 746 4.56 -12.06 12.86
C THR A 746 4.30 -10.66 12.34
N THR A 747 3.42 -9.90 13.01
CA THR A 747 3.12 -8.50 12.71
C THR A 747 3.42 -7.64 13.93
N ILE A 748 4.27 -6.63 13.78
CA ILE A 748 4.58 -5.66 14.84
C ILE A 748 3.66 -4.44 14.68
N ASP A 749 3.03 -4.02 15.77
CA ASP A 749 2.42 -2.71 15.90
C ASP A 749 3.30 -1.82 16.80
N ASN A 750 3.59 -0.60 16.34
CA ASN A 750 4.52 0.31 16.99
C ASN A 750 3.83 1.65 17.31
N PRO A 751 3.09 1.74 18.43
CA PRO A 751 2.39 2.95 18.85
C PRO A 751 3.34 4.09 19.27
N ALA A 752 4.63 3.79 19.44
CA ALA A 752 5.68 4.74 19.80
C ALA A 752 6.38 5.38 18.58
N THR A 753 5.93 5.11 17.35
CA THR A 753 6.43 5.78 16.14
C THR A 753 6.13 7.29 16.20
N PRO A 754 7.09 8.20 15.90
CA PRO A 754 8.44 7.98 15.39
C PRO A 754 9.54 7.85 16.48
N ASN A 755 9.21 8.07 17.75
CA ASN A 755 10.17 8.18 18.85
C ASN A 755 10.89 6.85 19.18
N LEU A 756 10.26 5.72 18.86
CA LEU A 756 10.87 4.40 18.82
C LEU A 756 10.79 3.88 17.37
N LYS A 757 11.92 3.54 16.77
CA LYS A 757 12.00 2.85 15.47
C LYS A 757 12.28 1.37 15.70
N ILE A 758 11.54 0.51 15.00
CA ILE A 758 11.70 -0.95 15.09
C ILE A 758 11.95 -1.52 13.69
N ASP A 759 13.19 -1.94 13.44
CA ASP A 759 13.56 -2.65 12.21
C ASP A 759 13.58 -4.17 12.49
N THR A 760 12.76 -4.95 11.78
CA THR A 760 12.76 -6.42 11.90
C THR A 760 13.82 -7.03 10.98
N LYS A 761 14.65 -7.92 11.52
CA LYS A 761 15.59 -8.76 10.76
C LYS A 761 15.42 -10.21 11.15
N ASN A 762 15.60 -11.10 10.18
CA ASN A 762 15.32 -12.53 10.28
C ASN A 762 13.86 -12.75 10.71
N LEU A 763 12.98 -12.90 9.72
CA LEU A 763 11.60 -13.34 9.99
C LEU A 763 11.65 -14.78 10.49
N PRO A 764 10.72 -15.18 11.38
CA PRO A 764 10.62 -16.56 11.81
C PRO A 764 10.27 -17.46 10.62
N ASP A 765 10.74 -18.70 10.67
CA ASP A 765 10.41 -19.72 9.66
C ASP A 765 8.90 -19.93 9.62
N SER A 766 8.32 -19.99 8.42
CA SER A 766 6.88 -20.21 8.27
C SER A 766 6.43 -21.59 8.74
N THR A 767 7.36 -22.53 8.97
CA THR A 767 7.09 -23.86 9.54
C THR A 767 8.10 -24.18 10.63
N VAL A 768 7.62 -24.63 11.80
CA VAL A 768 8.44 -25.02 12.95
C VAL A 768 8.00 -26.41 13.42
N ASN A 769 8.91 -27.39 13.31
CA ASN A 769 8.64 -28.78 13.66
C ASN A 769 8.30 -28.98 15.16
N ALA A 770 7.72 -30.12 15.50
CA ALA A 770 7.45 -30.49 16.90
C ALA A 770 8.72 -30.41 17.76
N ALA A 771 8.64 -29.79 18.94
CA ALA A 771 9.77 -29.49 19.81
C ALA A 771 10.91 -28.63 19.20
N ALA A 772 10.74 -28.12 17.97
CA ALA A 772 11.68 -27.18 17.36
C ALA A 772 11.36 -25.73 17.74
N GLN A 773 12.28 -24.83 17.43
CA GLN A 773 12.19 -23.41 17.73
C GLN A 773 12.69 -22.60 16.54
N THR A 774 12.03 -21.49 16.24
CA THR A 774 12.52 -20.46 15.32
C THR A 774 12.71 -19.13 16.06
N GLN A 775 13.36 -18.16 15.42
CA GLN A 775 13.70 -16.88 16.04
C GLN A 775 13.37 -15.67 15.14
N GLN A 776 13.00 -14.57 15.77
CA GLN A 776 12.85 -13.26 15.14
C GLN A 776 13.72 -12.23 15.86
N THR A 777 14.41 -11.34 15.14
CA THR A 777 15.20 -10.26 15.76
C THR A 777 14.61 -8.89 15.45
N LEU A 778 14.39 -8.10 16.49
CA LEU A 778 13.95 -6.71 16.43
C LEU A 778 15.11 -5.79 16.84
N PHE A 779 15.43 -4.82 15.99
CA PHE A 779 16.36 -3.73 16.30
C PHE A 779 15.54 -2.50 16.68
N CYS A 780 15.66 -2.07 17.93
CA CYS A 780 14.84 -1.02 18.54
C CYS A 780 15.70 0.22 18.84
N ALA A 781 15.66 1.20 17.94
CA ALA A 781 16.39 2.47 18.08
C ALA A 781 15.49 3.55 18.67
N VAL A 782 15.96 4.25 19.70
CA VAL A 782 15.22 5.32 20.38
C VAL A 782 15.65 6.67 19.81
N HIS A 783 14.74 7.36 19.14
CA HIS A 783 14.94 8.70 18.61
C HIS A 783 14.39 9.79 19.57
N GLY A 784 13.47 9.45 20.47
CA GLY A 784 12.89 10.39 21.44
C GLY A 784 12.14 9.72 22.59
N PRO A 785 11.50 10.50 23.50
CA PRO A 785 10.73 9.95 24.62
C PRO A 785 9.46 9.22 24.15
N PHE A 786 9.18 8.05 24.73
CA PHE A 786 7.98 7.27 24.41
C PHE A 786 7.40 6.62 25.66
N SER A 787 6.08 6.46 25.72
CA SER A 787 5.40 5.87 26.88
C SER A 787 4.82 4.49 26.62
N ASP A 788 4.36 4.21 25.40
CA ASP A 788 3.56 3.05 25.07
C ASP A 788 4.44 1.98 24.42
N ALA A 789 4.41 0.76 24.97
CA ALA A 789 5.23 -0.35 24.48
C ALA A 789 4.63 -0.98 23.20
N PRO A 790 5.48 -1.40 22.25
CA PRO A 790 5.04 -2.06 21.02
C PRO A 790 4.43 -3.43 21.30
N THR A 791 3.62 -3.90 20.36
CA THR A 791 2.90 -5.17 20.43
C THR A 791 3.23 -6.04 19.22
N ILE A 792 3.24 -7.36 19.41
CA ILE A 792 3.44 -8.35 18.36
C ILE A 792 2.23 -9.25 18.26
N ARG A 793 1.70 -9.44 17.05
CA ARG A 793 0.81 -10.54 16.71
C ARG A 793 1.60 -11.67 16.10
N ILE A 794 1.62 -12.83 16.75
CA ILE A 794 2.16 -14.09 16.25
C ILE A 794 0.96 -14.92 15.78
N SER A 795 0.90 -15.33 14.51
CA SER A 795 -0.19 -16.16 13.96
C SER A 795 0.39 -17.38 13.25
N TYR A 796 -0.15 -18.58 13.51
CA TYR A 796 0.29 -19.84 12.91
C TYR A 796 -0.85 -20.86 12.84
N LEU A 797 -0.63 -21.93 12.08
CA LEU A 797 -1.55 -23.05 11.89
C LEU A 797 -1.02 -24.26 12.68
N ALA A 798 -1.80 -24.73 13.67
CA ALA A 798 -1.52 -25.95 14.44
C ALA A 798 -2.80 -26.77 14.54
N GLY A 799 -3.19 -27.39 13.42
CA GLY A 799 -4.54 -27.92 13.18
C GLY A 799 -5.60 -26.83 12.94
N ALA A 800 -5.50 -25.69 13.64
CA ALA A 800 -6.31 -24.48 13.44
C ALA A 800 -5.44 -23.22 13.49
N LEU A 801 -5.96 -22.10 12.95
CA LEU A 801 -5.28 -20.80 13.01
C LEU A 801 -5.28 -20.27 14.44
N GLN A 802 -4.13 -20.31 15.09
CA GLN A 802 -3.86 -19.69 16.38
C GLN A 802 -3.28 -18.30 16.16
N ALA A 803 -3.62 -17.37 17.06
CA ALA A 803 -3.02 -16.05 17.04
C ALA A 803 -2.92 -15.44 18.44
N TYR A 804 -1.69 -15.08 18.82
CA TYR A 804 -1.40 -14.39 20.07
C TYR A 804 -0.97 -12.95 19.79
N THR A 805 -1.58 -11.99 20.45
CA THR A 805 -1.16 -10.59 20.43
C THR A 805 -0.59 -10.25 21.82
N LEU A 806 0.71 -9.99 21.87
CA LEU A 806 1.49 -9.84 23.09
C LEU A 806 2.12 -8.45 23.14
N GLN A 807 2.18 -7.83 24.32
CA GLN A 807 2.95 -6.60 24.50
C GLN A 807 4.42 -6.94 24.74
N LEU A 808 5.30 -6.29 23.98
CA LEU A 808 6.74 -6.45 24.11
C LEU A 808 7.28 -5.53 25.21
N PRO A 809 8.16 -6.00 26.12
CA PRO A 809 8.77 -5.21 27.19
C PRO A 809 9.83 -4.21 26.71
N VAL A 810 9.66 -3.62 25.51
CA VAL A 810 10.48 -2.51 25.01
C VAL A 810 9.94 -1.22 25.62
N LEU A 811 10.56 -0.82 26.73
CA LEU A 811 10.10 0.26 27.60
C LEU A 811 11.20 1.31 27.78
N MET A 812 10.81 2.57 28.04
CA MET A 812 11.73 3.71 28.02
C MET A 812 12.80 3.62 29.11
N HIS A 813 12.47 3.05 30.28
CA HIS A 813 13.42 2.84 31.37
C HIS A 813 14.53 1.83 31.05
N ARG A 814 14.36 0.97 30.02
CA ARG A 814 15.40 0.04 29.55
C ARG A 814 16.59 0.77 28.88
N TYR A 815 16.41 2.05 28.55
CA TYR A 815 17.40 2.95 27.94
C TYR A 815 17.93 4.00 28.95
N MET A 816 17.77 3.75 30.25
CA MET A 816 18.26 4.60 31.34
C MET A 816 19.49 3.99 32.03
N GLU A 817 20.49 4.81 32.31
CA GLU A 817 21.66 4.46 33.12
C GLU A 817 21.61 5.18 34.49
N PRO A 818 21.82 4.48 35.62
CA PRO A 818 21.83 5.09 36.95
C PRO A 818 23.01 6.06 37.11
N SER A 819 22.78 7.20 37.75
CA SER A 819 23.80 8.26 37.92
C SER A 819 23.72 8.90 39.30
N SER A 820 24.86 9.10 39.97
CA SER A 820 24.95 9.69 41.31
C SER A 820 25.22 11.20 41.28
N LEU A 821 24.59 11.94 42.20
CA LEU A 821 24.87 13.35 42.48
C LEU A 821 25.02 13.59 43.99
N SER A 822 25.73 14.64 44.37
CA SER A 822 25.71 15.14 45.75
C SER A 822 24.35 15.76 46.09
N ALA A 823 24.01 15.88 47.38
CA ALA A 823 22.78 16.54 47.80
C ALA A 823 22.71 18.02 47.35
N GLU A 824 23.85 18.72 47.37
CA GLU A 824 23.97 20.11 46.90
C GLU A 824 23.74 20.21 45.39
N ASP A 825 24.42 19.37 44.60
CA ASP A 825 24.28 19.32 43.14
C ASP A 825 22.86 18.92 42.71
N PHE A 826 22.24 17.98 43.44
CA PHE A 826 20.85 17.59 43.19
C PHE A 826 19.93 18.80 43.30
N PHE A 827 19.92 19.52 44.43
CA PHE A 827 19.02 20.67 44.58
C PHE A 827 19.42 21.89 43.75
N LYS A 828 20.70 22.02 43.38
CA LYS A 828 21.16 23.03 42.42
C LYS A 828 20.56 22.77 41.04
N ARG A 829 20.70 21.55 40.50
CA ARG A 829 20.11 21.15 39.21
C ARG A 829 18.59 21.09 39.26
N TRP A 830 18.00 20.60 40.36
CA TRP A 830 16.56 20.58 40.57
C TRP A 830 15.97 21.98 40.45
N ARG A 831 16.56 22.99 41.09
CA ARG A 831 16.08 24.39 40.97
C ARG A 831 16.32 25.02 39.60
N GLN A 832 17.30 24.55 38.84
CA GLN A 832 17.59 25.03 37.48
C GLN A 832 16.67 24.41 36.41
N ILE A 833 16.28 23.14 36.56
CA ILE A 833 15.41 22.42 35.62
C ILE A 833 13.96 22.58 36.12
N GLY A 834 13.12 23.27 35.37
CA GLY A 834 11.71 23.46 35.73
C GLY A 834 10.91 24.24 34.69
N GLY A 835 9.58 24.15 34.77
CA GLY A 835 8.62 24.64 33.78
C GLY A 835 7.86 23.48 33.13
N ASP A 836 6.64 23.74 32.65
CA ASP A 836 5.63 22.70 32.31
C ASP A 836 6.10 21.64 31.29
N ALA A 837 7.04 21.98 30.41
CA ALA A 837 7.61 21.05 29.42
C ALA A 837 8.77 20.20 29.97
N LEU A 838 9.54 20.72 30.95
CA LEU A 838 10.72 20.08 31.55
C LEU A 838 10.44 19.43 32.90
N GLU A 839 9.22 19.55 33.42
CA GLU A 839 8.70 18.86 34.59
C GLU A 839 7.48 17.99 34.23
N GLY A 840 7.49 16.75 34.72
CA GLY A 840 6.32 15.89 34.78
C GLY A 840 5.97 15.69 36.24
N GLN A 841 4.74 16.01 36.63
CA GLN A 841 4.24 15.74 37.98
C GLN A 841 2.89 15.03 37.92
N LYS A 842 2.73 13.97 38.71
CA LYS A 842 1.42 13.31 38.88
C LYS A 842 1.22 12.78 40.30
N THR A 843 -0.02 12.86 40.77
CA THR A 843 -0.45 12.26 42.04
C THR A 843 -1.49 11.18 41.74
N PHE A 844 -1.26 9.95 42.20
CA PHE A 844 -2.08 8.79 41.90
C PHE A 844 -2.14 7.81 43.08
N GLY A 845 -3.18 6.97 43.11
CA GLY A 845 -3.37 5.95 44.14
C GLY A 845 -3.06 4.54 43.64
N VAL A 846 -2.85 3.63 44.58
CA VAL A 846 -2.86 2.18 44.32
C VAL A 846 -4.29 1.72 44.02
N THR A 847 -4.51 1.08 42.87
CA THR A 847 -5.86 0.70 42.40
C THR A 847 -6.28 -0.73 42.79
N ALA A 848 -5.36 -1.53 43.33
CA ALA A 848 -5.60 -2.92 43.69
C ALA A 848 -6.35 -3.05 45.04
N LYS A 849 -7.54 -3.68 45.02
CA LYS A 849 -8.25 -4.06 46.25
C LYS A 849 -7.35 -4.99 47.09
N ASN A 850 -7.24 -4.68 48.39
CA ASN A 850 -6.45 -5.40 49.40
C ASN A 850 -4.92 -5.26 49.31
N LYS A 851 -4.38 -4.14 48.80
CA LYS A 851 -2.92 -3.88 48.85
C LYS A 851 -2.57 -2.49 49.39
N THR A 852 -1.37 -2.40 49.96
CA THR A 852 -0.85 -1.21 50.64
C THR A 852 0.55 -0.91 50.13
N ALA A 853 0.80 0.36 49.82
CA ALA A 853 2.13 0.79 49.44
C ALA A 853 3.13 0.50 50.58
N THR A 854 4.25 -0.16 50.28
CA THR A 854 5.32 -0.46 51.25
C THR A 854 6.65 0.11 50.77
N GLU A 855 7.48 0.61 51.68
CA GLU A 855 8.76 1.26 51.35
C GLU A 855 9.69 0.33 50.54
N GLY A 856 9.82 -0.94 50.96
CA GLY A 856 10.63 -1.94 50.25
C GLY A 856 10.11 -2.30 48.86
N PHE A 857 8.82 -2.10 48.55
CA PHE A 857 8.31 -2.20 47.18
C PHE A 857 8.62 -0.93 46.38
N THR A 858 8.37 0.25 46.96
CA THR A 858 8.62 1.54 46.30
C THR A 858 10.09 1.69 45.91
N ARG A 859 11.03 1.43 46.83
CA ARG A 859 12.49 1.51 46.57
C ARG A 859 12.92 0.57 45.43
N ARG A 860 12.54 -0.71 45.49
CA ARG A 860 12.85 -1.70 44.43
C ARG A 860 12.27 -1.32 43.07
N THR A 861 11.07 -0.73 43.05
CA THR A 861 10.45 -0.28 41.79
C THR A 861 11.23 0.90 41.21
N VAL A 862 11.62 1.88 42.03
CA VAL A 862 12.47 3.01 41.62
C VAL A 862 13.81 2.52 41.05
N GLU A 863 14.50 1.59 41.73
CA GLU A 863 15.77 1.02 41.23
C GLU A 863 15.57 0.25 39.92
N GLY A 864 14.48 -0.51 39.78
CA GLY A 864 14.14 -1.22 38.54
C GLY A 864 13.91 -0.30 37.34
N PHE A 865 13.44 0.94 37.57
CA PHE A 865 13.35 1.99 36.53
C PHE A 865 14.71 2.61 36.15
N GLY A 866 15.84 2.11 36.67
CA GLY A 866 17.18 2.61 36.38
C GLY A 866 17.58 3.86 37.18
N TRP A 867 16.79 4.25 38.19
CA TRP A 867 17.13 5.37 39.07
C TRP A 867 18.17 4.96 40.10
N LYS A 868 19.26 5.73 40.22
CA LYS A 868 20.11 5.66 41.41
C LYS A 868 19.44 6.42 42.55
N ILE A 869 19.01 5.71 43.59
CA ILE A 869 18.48 6.34 44.81
C ILE A 869 19.61 7.10 45.53
N LEU A 870 19.30 8.31 46.00
CA LEU A 870 20.18 9.19 46.77
C LEU A 870 19.59 9.38 48.18
N ASP A 871 20.01 8.53 49.12
CA ASP A 871 19.55 8.61 50.51
C ASP A 871 20.05 9.88 51.22
N GLY A 872 19.23 10.39 52.15
CA GLY A 872 19.56 11.59 52.94
C GLY A 872 19.53 12.92 52.19
N VAL A 873 19.11 12.95 50.91
CA VAL A 873 18.98 14.20 50.14
C VAL A 873 17.72 14.97 50.54
N ASP A 874 16.54 14.34 50.57
CA ASP A 874 15.31 15.05 50.93
C ASP A 874 15.21 15.29 52.44
N PRO A 875 14.77 16.49 52.90
CA PRO A 875 14.54 16.75 54.33
C PRO A 875 13.52 15.81 54.98
N ASN A 876 12.59 15.23 54.21
CA ASN A 876 11.70 14.18 54.67
C ASN A 876 12.27 12.82 54.28
N ALA A 877 12.74 12.04 55.26
CA ALA A 877 13.32 10.72 55.04
C ALA A 877 12.38 9.68 54.38
N LYS A 878 11.06 9.93 54.33
CA LYS A 878 10.10 9.09 53.59
C LYS A 878 10.11 9.35 52.07
N ASN A 879 10.63 10.50 51.63
CA ASN A 879 10.69 10.85 50.20
C ASN A 879 11.91 10.17 49.54
N ILE A 880 11.70 9.62 48.35
CA ILE A 880 12.76 8.95 47.58
C ILE A 880 13.24 9.90 46.48
N VAL A 881 14.53 10.21 46.49
CA VAL A 881 15.20 11.01 45.46
C VAL A 881 16.01 10.09 44.55
N GLY A 882 15.90 10.29 43.23
CA GLY A 882 16.57 9.47 42.22
C GLY A 882 17.26 10.31 41.14
N CYS A 883 18.36 9.78 40.59
CA CYS A 883 19.08 10.38 39.47
C CYS A 883 19.50 9.31 38.43
N ALA A 884 19.37 9.66 37.15
CA ALA A 884 19.65 8.76 36.02
C ALA A 884 19.95 9.57 34.74
N VAL A 885 20.38 8.88 33.69
CA VAL A 885 20.63 9.43 32.35
C VAL A 885 19.86 8.61 31.31
N PHE A 886 18.95 9.24 30.58
CA PHE A 886 18.23 8.63 29.45
C PHE A 886 19.01 8.83 28.15
N GLN A 887 19.08 7.80 27.30
CA GLN A 887 19.84 7.84 26.04
C GLN A 887 18.95 7.62 24.81
N PHE A 888 19.14 8.48 23.81
CA PHE A 888 18.46 8.47 22.52
C PHE A 888 19.46 8.84 21.41
N GLU A 889 19.11 8.64 20.14
CA GLU A 889 20.05 8.78 19.01
C GLU A 889 20.73 10.16 18.98
N ALA A 890 19.96 11.23 19.21
CA ALA A 890 20.46 12.61 19.20
C ALA A 890 21.22 13.03 20.48
N GLY A 891 21.30 12.18 21.52
CA GLY A 891 22.12 12.48 22.70
C GLY A 891 21.71 11.79 24.00
N LYS A 892 22.17 12.36 25.12
CA LYS A 892 21.86 11.90 26.48
C LYS A 892 21.21 13.05 27.26
N THR A 893 20.19 12.76 28.05
CA THR A 893 19.58 13.75 28.95
C THR A 893 19.66 13.29 30.40
N GLY A 894 19.99 14.22 31.30
CA GLY A 894 19.97 13.97 32.74
C GLY A 894 18.56 14.05 33.28
N CYS A 895 18.16 13.04 34.05
CA CYS A 895 16.85 12.92 34.68
C CYS A 895 17.00 12.97 36.19
N LEU A 896 16.14 13.75 36.85
CA LEU A 896 16.02 13.84 38.31
C LEU A 896 14.60 13.43 38.71
N MET A 897 14.47 12.66 39.78
CA MET A 897 13.19 12.19 40.32
C MET A 897 13.07 12.57 41.80
N ARG A 898 11.89 13.02 42.20
CA ARG A 898 11.45 13.13 43.60
C ARG A 898 10.11 12.43 43.73
N LEU A 899 10.06 11.41 44.56
CA LEU A 899 8.87 10.61 44.83
C LEU A 899 8.45 10.80 46.29
N GLU A 900 7.23 11.29 46.49
CA GLU A 900 6.62 11.56 47.79
C GLU A 900 5.53 10.51 48.06
N PRO A 901 5.84 9.40 48.77
CA PRO A 901 4.88 8.36 49.10
C PRO A 901 4.06 8.73 50.36
N ASN A 902 2.75 8.52 50.29
CA ASN A 902 1.85 8.51 51.45
C ASN A 902 1.33 7.09 51.65
N TYR A 903 2.05 6.32 52.48
CA TYR A 903 1.74 4.92 52.79
C TYR A 903 0.41 4.73 53.52
N GLU A 904 -0.03 5.70 54.33
CA GLU A 904 -1.31 5.64 55.06
C GLU A 904 -2.52 5.72 54.12
N LYS A 905 -2.41 6.50 53.04
CA LYS A 905 -3.47 6.68 52.04
C LYS A 905 -3.25 5.85 50.77
N SER A 906 -2.18 5.05 50.70
CA SER A 906 -1.72 4.35 49.48
C SER A 906 -1.67 5.26 48.24
N MET A 907 -1.17 6.49 48.42
CA MET A 907 -1.01 7.50 47.36
C MET A 907 0.46 7.79 47.10
N TYR A 908 0.82 8.07 45.86
CA TYR A 908 2.14 8.58 45.46
C TYR A 908 1.97 9.93 44.77
N ARG A 909 2.90 10.86 45.04
CA ARG A 909 3.16 12.01 44.17
C ARG A 909 4.57 11.86 43.59
N VAL A 910 4.67 11.73 42.28
CA VAL A 910 5.95 11.67 41.57
C VAL A 910 6.17 12.99 40.83
N THR A 911 7.37 13.54 40.94
CA THR A 911 7.87 14.65 40.12
C THR A 911 9.16 14.20 39.45
N VAL A 912 9.21 14.27 38.11
CA VAL A 912 10.42 14.06 37.30
C VAL A 912 10.77 15.39 36.64
N ARG A 913 12.07 15.72 36.61
CA ARG A 913 12.63 16.88 35.91
C ARG A 913 13.75 16.42 35.01
N ALA A 914 13.77 16.86 33.75
CA ALA A 914 14.79 16.47 32.78
C ALA A 914 15.15 17.62 31.84
N THR A 915 16.33 17.57 31.24
CA THR A 915 16.82 18.59 30.30
C THR A 915 16.23 18.52 28.89
N GLN A 916 15.44 17.48 28.59
CA GLN A 916 14.72 17.30 27.32
C GLN A 916 13.21 17.31 27.60
N GLU A 917 12.44 18.02 26.77
CA GLU A 917 10.98 18.00 26.83
C GLU A 917 10.41 16.61 26.52
N GLY A 918 9.22 16.29 27.06
CA GLY A 918 8.53 15.01 26.86
C GLY A 918 9.11 13.83 27.67
N VAL A 919 10.42 13.82 27.96
CA VAL A 919 11.06 12.81 28.82
C VAL A 919 10.42 12.73 30.21
N PRO A 920 10.16 13.85 30.93
CA PRO A 920 9.52 13.80 32.24
C PRO A 920 8.12 13.18 32.22
N GLN A 921 7.30 13.57 31.25
CA GLN A 921 5.89 13.17 31.16
C GLN A 921 5.78 11.68 30.76
N ALA A 922 6.66 11.20 29.87
CA ALA A 922 6.73 9.78 29.50
C ALA A 922 7.16 8.88 30.67
N LEU A 923 8.20 9.27 31.42
CA LEU A 923 8.66 8.54 32.60
C LEU A 923 7.60 8.53 33.72
N VAL A 924 6.95 9.66 33.98
CA VAL A 924 5.86 9.74 34.97
C VAL A 924 4.68 8.85 34.59
N LYS A 925 4.30 8.79 33.30
CA LYS A 925 3.23 7.90 32.82
C LYS A 925 3.59 6.42 33.03
N GLN A 926 4.82 5.99 32.73
CA GLN A 926 5.24 4.60 32.96
C GLN A 926 5.33 4.26 34.46
N MET A 927 5.86 5.17 35.28
CA MET A 927 5.91 4.98 36.74
C MET A 927 4.51 4.88 37.35
N GLU A 928 3.56 5.73 36.95
CA GLU A 928 2.15 5.64 37.35
C GLU A 928 1.55 4.28 36.95
N GLN A 929 1.70 3.88 35.69
CA GLN A 929 1.16 2.61 35.19
C GLN A 929 1.69 1.42 36.01
N LYS A 930 2.98 1.39 36.34
CA LYS A 930 3.58 0.28 37.10
C LYS A 930 3.24 0.33 38.60
N MET A 931 3.25 1.51 39.22
CA MET A 931 3.01 1.66 40.66
C MET A 931 1.53 1.58 41.06
N SER A 932 0.60 1.88 40.14
CA SER A 932 -0.85 1.77 40.40
C SER A 932 -1.40 0.33 40.28
N GLN A 933 -0.85 -0.48 39.37
CA GLN A 933 -1.39 -1.80 39.02
C GLN A 933 -1.07 -2.95 40.00
N GLU A 934 -0.12 -2.75 40.91
CA GLU A 934 0.32 -3.65 42.00
C GLU A 934 0.04 -5.18 41.86
N ARG A 935 0.44 -5.79 40.74
CA ARG A 935 0.42 -7.26 40.55
C ARG A 935 1.72 -7.94 41.02
N LEU A 936 1.90 -8.01 42.34
CA LEU A 936 2.70 -9.09 42.93
C LEU A 936 1.91 -10.42 42.83
N ARG A 937 2.17 -11.16 41.75
CA ARG A 937 2.17 -12.64 41.71
C ARG A 937 3.63 -13.05 41.51
N MET A 938 4.42 -12.97 42.58
CA MET A 938 5.70 -13.69 42.64
C MET A 938 5.51 -14.93 43.49
N ASP A 939 5.86 -16.05 42.86
CA ASP A 939 6.54 -17.19 43.45
C ASP A 939 5.86 -17.95 44.59
N LEU A 940 5.09 -18.95 44.17
CA LEU A 940 4.95 -20.22 44.91
C LEU A 940 5.89 -21.31 44.35
N HIS A 941 6.70 -21.00 43.33
CA HIS A 941 7.52 -21.97 42.55
C HIS A 941 8.94 -21.47 42.17
N MET A 942 9.56 -20.62 43.00
CA MET A 942 11.02 -20.47 43.01
C MET A 942 11.57 -20.50 44.44
N ILE A 943 11.42 -21.67 45.06
CA ILE A 943 12.41 -22.21 45.99
C ILE A 943 12.98 -23.44 45.28
N ASN A 944 14.12 -23.23 44.60
CA ASN A 944 15.22 -24.17 44.30
C ASN A 944 16.15 -23.54 43.27
#